data_AF-A0A5B1QTE0-F1
#
_entry.id   AF-A0A5B1QTE0-F1
#
_cell.length_a   1.000
_cell.length_b   1.000
_cell.length_c   1.000
_cell.angle_alpha   90.00
_cell.angle_beta   90.00
_cell.angle_gamma   90.00
#
_symmetry.space_group_name_H-M   'P 1'
#
loop_
_entity.id
_entity.type
_entity.pdbx_description
1 polymer ?
#
loop_
_entity_poly.entity_id
_entity_poly.type
_entity_poly.pdbx_seq_one_letter_code
_entity_poly.pdbx_strand_id
1 'polypeptide(L)'
;MPHTQTRIRTLDAHWEWKQRDPALHSALDELALPSFVAGAADAEITSADADADKGADKHTDTKKAWRAATAFPSEVHVELLAAGLIPDPFVGFNEHAVQWIGHEEWLYRTTFALDALAEGELAELVFDGLDTVVDVYLNGHAILSADNQFREYTVALDPTLLHFTNSSTDTDTKEDKESTDNILLLHFKSALALAKAREAQYGRVRAGSANLGDPSRVYVRKAQYDWRWDWGPELMTTGPYRPIHLRLSGPARLAHIHARTTALAYPALALDVDLAFASHTARTHVGSLKVGVELREVGSGEGEGRVVRSEVVNVPVGLGSGEGEEGGREETLRDVLLWAFRDGEVALWWPAGHGAQVLYDVVVVLLDEEGNALDRATQRVGFRSIALVQEPLAHADQYGTGSTFLFEVNGVRVFIGGSNWIPADNLLTRITPARYRAWLALLRAGNQNMVRLWGGGVYEPDVFYDACDELGILIWQDFQFACGIYPAHASFVASVRAEARDTVRRLRHHAALALFCGNNEDYQQVLQWDVHTDLPARVIYEQVLPEAVEALTGPSSSNPKDEDGEKDKDKPRFDAVAYHRGSPYGGDGWDTSDPTVGDVHQWNVWGGKERAWQEYEGMGGRFVSEFGIPSFPSLPLIKYWAGEEGKEGREGKGEGEELHAQAPVMAQHCRAGMHERRFAILMNENFRVSEDLETYAFRTQVLQSEAVGFAYRVWRREWRGPGREFCGGVLVWQLNDCWPVTSWAIADYYLRPKPVFYTIARELAPIAVGILRTVTKNRENDRPKQFYEFGAFQTTGSTLSIWGANNTLTPQTLTLHLDSFLLPTTTTTTTSTDTLHPFNSTSHPITLPPNRSTPLLEIPLPLPHGANAADGVRVVVHARLRDAAGVVMARASDWPQPFRYVRFPDPGLRLVRVPSGVRVEVRRPVKALVLSLVRAGKEEGEGAVAEGEWEWGRWSDNALDLVPGDAVVVRCEGLEEEGVKVRAAWMGRERAKVVPVEDV
;
A
#
# COMPACT_ATOMS: atom_id res chain seq x y z
N MET A 1 -25.47 -39.92 -8.92
CA MET A 1 -25.83 -38.65 -9.58
C MET A 1 -24.60 -38.21 -10.35
N PRO A 2 -24.68 -37.82 -11.63
CA PRO A 2 -23.50 -37.34 -12.33
C PRO A 2 -23.04 -36.06 -11.64
N HIS A 3 -21.75 -35.97 -11.32
CA HIS A 3 -21.14 -34.81 -10.69
C HIS A 3 -21.08 -33.67 -11.71
N THR A 4 -22.13 -32.84 -11.80
CA THR A 4 -22.19 -31.74 -12.77
C THR A 4 -21.56 -30.44 -12.27
N GLN A 5 -21.37 -30.28 -10.95
CA GLN A 5 -20.84 -29.05 -10.34
C GLN A 5 -19.31 -28.95 -10.49
N THR A 6 -18.80 -27.78 -10.87
CA THR A 6 -17.37 -27.48 -10.89
C THR A 6 -16.75 -27.71 -9.50
N ARG A 7 -15.66 -28.47 -9.45
CA ARG A 7 -14.88 -28.77 -8.25
C ARG A 7 -13.51 -28.12 -8.38
N ILE A 8 -13.09 -27.35 -7.39
CA ILE A 8 -11.77 -26.73 -7.36
C ILE A 8 -11.04 -27.28 -6.13
N ARG A 9 -9.84 -27.81 -6.34
CA ARG A 9 -8.94 -28.25 -5.27
C ARG A 9 -7.63 -27.50 -5.39
N THR A 10 -7.30 -26.69 -4.39
CA THR A 10 -5.95 -26.12 -4.26
C THR A 10 -4.94 -27.22 -4.02
N LEU A 11 -3.82 -27.18 -4.74
CA LEU A 11 -2.70 -28.10 -4.58
C LEU A 11 -1.71 -27.50 -3.59
N ASP A 12 -1.97 -27.65 -2.30
CA ASP A 12 -1.19 -27.05 -1.20
C ASP A 12 -0.34 -28.07 -0.40
N ALA A 13 -0.49 -29.36 -0.69
CA ALA A 13 0.21 -30.45 0.00
C ALA A 13 1.42 -30.98 -0.79
N HIS A 14 2.35 -31.62 -0.07
CA HIS A 14 3.46 -32.41 -0.62
C HIS A 14 4.41 -31.66 -1.58
N TRP A 15 4.49 -30.34 -1.47
CA TRP A 15 5.46 -29.56 -2.23
C TRP A 15 6.87 -29.82 -1.73
N GLU A 16 7.78 -29.98 -2.67
CA GLU A 16 9.22 -30.03 -2.46
C GLU A 16 9.91 -29.04 -3.38
N TRP A 17 11.08 -28.58 -2.96
CA TRP A 17 11.92 -27.64 -3.71
C TRP A 17 13.37 -28.11 -3.77
N LYS A 18 14.10 -27.59 -4.76
CA LYS A 18 15.48 -27.96 -5.02
C LYS A 18 16.18 -26.90 -5.90
N GLN A 19 17.48 -26.70 -5.75
CA GLN A 19 18.29 -25.97 -6.74
C GLN A 19 18.60 -26.89 -7.93
N ARG A 20 18.41 -26.41 -9.16
CA ARG A 20 18.71 -27.18 -10.37
C ARG A 20 20.22 -27.48 -10.45
N ASP A 21 20.56 -28.73 -10.76
CA ASP A 21 21.93 -29.12 -11.09
C ASP A 21 22.20 -28.86 -12.58
N PRO A 22 23.06 -27.89 -12.94
CA PRO A 22 23.40 -27.61 -14.33
C PRO A 22 24.19 -28.76 -15.00
N ALA A 23 24.68 -29.75 -14.24
CA ALA A 23 25.32 -30.93 -14.81
C ALA A 23 24.31 -31.91 -15.43
N LEU A 24 23.03 -31.84 -15.03
CA LEU A 24 21.96 -32.63 -15.65
C LEU A 24 21.41 -31.93 -16.88
N HIS A 25 21.21 -32.70 -17.94
CA HIS A 25 20.78 -32.16 -19.22
C HIS A 25 19.33 -31.66 -19.16
N SER A 26 18.42 -32.44 -18.56
CA SER A 26 17.01 -32.10 -18.42
C SER A 26 16.63 -31.85 -16.97
N ALA A 27 15.71 -30.89 -16.72
CA ALA A 27 15.08 -30.74 -15.41
C ALA A 27 14.25 -31.98 -15.01
N LEU A 28 13.82 -32.80 -15.97
CA LEU A 28 13.10 -34.04 -15.70
C LEU A 28 14.00 -35.13 -15.09
N ASP A 29 15.30 -35.12 -15.40
CA ASP A 29 16.25 -36.09 -14.85
C ASP A 29 16.38 -35.96 -13.32
N GLU A 30 16.03 -34.78 -12.79
CA GLU A 30 16.05 -34.44 -11.37
C GLU A 30 14.99 -35.19 -10.56
N LEU A 31 13.91 -35.67 -11.21
CA LEU A 31 12.84 -36.40 -10.54
C LEU A 31 13.31 -37.73 -9.96
N ALA A 32 14.35 -38.34 -10.54
CA ALA A 32 14.95 -39.59 -10.07
C ALA A 32 15.79 -39.43 -8.79
N LEU A 33 16.07 -38.19 -8.36
CA LEU A 33 16.88 -37.93 -7.19
C LEU A 33 16.08 -38.03 -5.89
N PRO A 34 16.72 -38.47 -4.79
CA PRO A 34 16.03 -38.72 -3.54
C PRO A 34 15.57 -37.43 -2.86
N SER A 35 14.52 -37.54 -2.05
CA SER A 35 14.17 -36.51 -1.08
C SER A 35 15.13 -36.54 0.10
N PHE A 36 15.37 -35.36 0.67
CA PHE A 36 16.21 -35.15 1.83
C PHE A 36 15.54 -35.73 3.08
N VAL A 37 16.28 -36.55 3.82
CA VAL A 37 15.83 -37.12 5.10
C VAL A 37 16.65 -36.50 6.22
N ALA A 38 15.99 -35.71 7.07
CA ALA A 38 16.63 -35.09 8.23
C ALA A 38 17.21 -36.17 9.17
N GLY A 39 18.52 -36.09 9.46
CA GLY A 39 19.24 -37.03 10.33
C GLY A 39 19.90 -38.23 9.64
N ALA A 40 19.81 -38.37 8.30
CA ALA A 40 20.38 -39.51 7.57
C ALA A 40 21.79 -39.28 6.99
N ALA A 41 22.47 -38.15 7.26
CA ALA A 41 23.81 -37.88 6.73
C ALA A 41 24.67 -36.90 7.57
N ASP A 42 24.66 -37.02 8.90
CA ASP A 42 25.74 -36.48 9.75
C ASP A 42 26.88 -37.50 9.99
N ALA A 43 26.83 -38.64 9.30
CA ALA A 43 27.79 -39.74 9.44
C ALA A 43 28.68 -39.86 8.19
N GLU A 44 29.47 -38.83 7.89
CA GLU A 44 30.80 -38.93 7.22
C GLU A 44 31.37 -37.52 6.95
N ILE A 45 31.69 -36.78 8.02
CA ILE A 45 32.75 -35.76 7.96
C ILE A 45 33.69 -36.05 9.12
N THR A 46 34.68 -36.92 8.85
CA THR A 46 35.76 -37.19 9.78
C THR A 46 36.59 -35.93 10.00
N SER A 47 36.80 -35.60 11.27
CA SER A 47 37.68 -34.56 11.78
C SER A 47 39.13 -34.77 11.30
N ALA A 48 39.51 -34.11 10.21
CA ALA A 48 40.91 -33.88 9.85
C ALA A 48 40.97 -32.69 8.88
N ASP A 49 40.86 -31.46 9.43
CA ASP A 49 41.47 -30.22 8.93
C ASP A 49 40.92 -29.03 9.73
N ALA A 50 41.17 -29.06 11.05
CA ALA A 50 40.96 -27.92 11.93
C ALA A 50 42.20 -27.02 11.88
N ASP A 51 42.41 -26.33 10.75
CA ASP A 51 43.28 -25.14 10.65
C ASP A 51 43.10 -24.47 9.28
N ALA A 52 41.99 -23.75 9.09
CA ALA A 52 41.88 -22.68 8.09
C ALA A 52 40.71 -21.74 8.40
N ASP A 53 41.07 -20.54 8.85
CA ASP A 53 40.24 -19.34 8.90
C ASP A 53 39.88 -18.89 7.47
N LYS A 54 38.77 -19.42 6.91
CA LYS A 54 37.99 -18.84 5.78
C LYS A 54 36.55 -19.37 5.84
N GLY A 55 35.57 -18.46 5.85
CA GLY A 55 34.15 -18.79 5.73
C GLY A 55 33.83 -19.45 4.39
N ALA A 56 33.60 -20.76 4.41
CA ALA A 56 32.85 -21.55 3.43
C ALA A 56 32.60 -22.95 4.05
N ASP A 57 31.51 -23.60 3.67
CA ASP A 57 31.14 -24.99 3.99
C ASP A 57 30.55 -25.35 5.35
N LYS A 58 29.43 -24.68 5.70
CA LYS A 58 28.30 -25.35 6.36
C LYS A 58 27.05 -25.47 5.47
N HIS A 59 27.16 -25.18 4.17
CA HIS A 59 26.03 -25.32 3.25
C HIS A 59 25.82 -26.79 2.91
N THR A 60 24.69 -27.35 3.33
CA THR A 60 24.21 -28.59 2.75
C THR A 60 23.92 -28.32 1.27
N ASP A 61 24.57 -29.04 0.36
CA ASP A 61 24.42 -28.85 -1.09
C ASP A 61 22.94 -28.95 -1.51
N THR A 62 22.37 -27.81 -1.92
CA THR A 62 20.97 -27.63 -2.34
C THR A 62 20.63 -28.31 -3.67
N LYS A 63 21.63 -28.87 -4.36
CA LYS A 63 21.48 -29.59 -5.64
C LYS A 63 21.37 -31.11 -5.47
N LYS A 64 21.64 -31.68 -4.30
CA LYS A 64 21.72 -33.15 -4.16
C LYS A 64 20.39 -33.84 -3.88
N ALA A 65 19.46 -33.17 -3.23
CA ALA A 65 18.21 -33.78 -2.77
C ALA A 65 17.05 -32.78 -2.75
N TRP A 66 15.83 -33.29 -2.92
CA TRP A 66 14.58 -32.52 -2.79
C TRP A 66 14.28 -32.24 -1.32
N ARG A 67 13.79 -31.04 -1.00
CA ARG A 67 13.44 -30.65 0.37
C ARG A 67 11.96 -30.34 0.44
N ALA A 68 11.28 -30.80 1.49
CA ALA A 68 9.90 -30.41 1.72
C ALA A 68 9.80 -28.87 1.85
N ALA A 69 8.84 -28.29 1.14
CA ALA A 69 8.47 -26.89 1.34
C ALA A 69 7.78 -26.75 2.71
N THR A 70 8.09 -25.66 3.40
CA THR A 70 7.52 -25.37 4.72
C THR A 70 6.11 -24.79 4.65
N ALA A 71 5.78 -24.11 3.55
CA ALA A 71 4.46 -23.59 3.27
C ALA A 71 4.18 -23.58 1.75
N PHE A 72 2.92 -23.41 1.38
CA PHE A 72 2.51 -23.15 0.01
C PHE A 72 1.36 -22.11 0.02
N PRO A 73 1.34 -21.09 -0.85
CA PRO A 73 2.32 -20.74 -1.89
C PRO A 73 3.74 -20.49 -1.37
N SER A 74 4.75 -20.52 -2.25
CA SER A 74 6.17 -20.57 -1.84
C SER A 74 7.09 -19.69 -2.68
N GLU A 75 8.15 -19.22 -2.04
CA GLU A 75 9.28 -18.49 -2.61
C GLU A 75 10.60 -19.10 -2.12
N VAL A 76 11.60 -19.19 -2.98
CA VAL A 76 12.84 -19.90 -2.64
C VAL A 76 13.60 -19.29 -1.46
N HIS A 77 13.57 -17.96 -1.31
CA HIS A 77 14.23 -17.29 -0.18
C HIS A 77 13.57 -17.67 1.15
N VAL A 78 12.24 -17.83 1.18
CA VAL A 78 11.49 -18.24 2.38
C VAL A 78 11.92 -19.64 2.80
N GLU A 79 11.99 -20.55 1.83
CA GLU A 79 12.36 -21.95 2.06
C GLU A 79 13.83 -22.12 2.48
N LEU A 80 14.74 -21.40 1.85
CA LEU A 80 16.15 -21.38 2.24
C LEU A 80 16.35 -20.83 3.65
N LEU A 81 15.61 -19.77 4.00
CA LEU A 81 15.65 -19.16 5.33
C LEU A 81 15.09 -20.13 6.39
N ALA A 82 13.93 -20.75 6.12
CA ALA A 82 13.31 -21.72 7.02
C ALA A 82 14.17 -22.98 7.22
N ALA A 83 14.93 -23.39 6.20
CA ALA A 83 15.90 -24.48 6.27
C ALA A 83 17.24 -24.09 6.96
N GLY A 84 17.43 -22.82 7.34
CA GLY A 84 18.67 -22.32 7.94
C GLY A 84 19.87 -22.33 6.99
N LEU A 85 19.63 -22.33 5.67
CA LEU A 85 20.67 -22.41 4.64
C LEU A 85 21.18 -21.04 4.20
N ILE A 86 20.44 -19.98 4.51
CA ILE A 86 20.84 -18.59 4.34
C ILE A 86 20.65 -17.83 5.65
N PRO A 87 21.45 -16.78 5.90
CA PRO A 87 21.18 -15.88 7.01
C PRO A 87 19.90 -15.05 6.75
N ASP A 88 19.32 -14.46 7.80
CA ASP A 88 18.22 -13.51 7.65
C ASP A 88 18.69 -12.30 6.80
N PRO A 89 18.14 -12.08 5.59
CA PRO A 89 18.57 -11.01 4.71
C PRO A 89 18.27 -9.61 5.26
N PHE A 90 17.42 -9.50 6.28
CA PHE A 90 17.06 -8.23 6.91
C PHE A 90 18.01 -7.79 8.03
N VAL A 91 19.03 -8.59 8.35
CA VAL A 91 20.00 -8.28 9.42
C VAL A 91 21.35 -7.89 8.83
N GLY A 92 21.88 -6.77 9.28
CA GLY A 92 23.22 -6.29 8.96
C GLY A 92 23.46 -6.17 7.46
N PHE A 93 24.47 -6.87 6.97
CA PHE A 93 24.84 -6.88 5.55
C PHE A 93 24.41 -8.16 4.82
N ASN A 94 23.51 -8.95 5.42
CA ASN A 94 23.17 -10.30 4.94
C ASN A 94 22.47 -10.31 3.57
N GLU A 95 21.85 -9.21 3.15
CA GLU A 95 21.38 -9.03 1.76
C GLU A 95 22.46 -9.44 0.75
N HIS A 96 23.71 -9.02 0.95
CA HIS A 96 24.80 -9.32 0.01
C HIS A 96 25.16 -10.82 -0.03
N ALA A 97 24.90 -11.53 1.07
CA ALA A 97 25.20 -12.97 1.18
C ALA A 97 24.19 -13.85 0.44
N VAL A 98 23.04 -13.30 0.01
CA VAL A 98 21.95 -14.06 -0.62
C VAL A 98 21.77 -13.77 -2.11
N GLN A 99 22.56 -12.88 -2.70
CA GLN A 99 22.43 -12.47 -4.11
C GLN A 99 22.60 -13.62 -5.11
N TRP A 100 23.39 -14.65 -4.74
CA TRP A 100 23.62 -15.82 -5.59
C TRP A 100 22.32 -16.52 -6.00
N ILE A 101 21.27 -16.45 -5.15
CA ILE A 101 19.99 -17.12 -5.39
C ILE A 101 19.34 -16.67 -6.70
N GLY A 102 19.43 -15.38 -7.02
CA GLY A 102 18.86 -14.81 -8.26
C GLY A 102 19.59 -15.24 -9.54
N HIS A 103 20.81 -15.76 -9.41
CA HIS A 103 21.61 -16.29 -10.53
C HIS A 103 21.32 -17.77 -10.82
N GLU A 104 20.71 -18.48 -9.87
CA GLU A 104 20.47 -19.91 -9.97
C GLU A 104 19.08 -20.22 -10.54
N GLU A 105 18.89 -21.47 -10.92
CA GLU A 105 17.60 -22.01 -11.35
C GLU A 105 17.05 -22.93 -10.26
N TRP A 106 15.73 -22.94 -10.13
CA TRP A 106 15.05 -23.56 -9.00
C TRP A 106 13.92 -24.47 -9.49
N LEU A 107 13.73 -25.56 -8.79
CA LEU A 107 12.74 -26.57 -9.10
C LEU A 107 11.76 -26.68 -7.94
N TYR A 108 10.48 -26.78 -8.26
CA TYR A 108 9.43 -27.16 -7.33
C TYR A 108 8.70 -28.38 -7.89
N ARG A 109 8.37 -29.34 -7.03
CA ARG A 109 7.51 -30.46 -7.43
C ARG A 109 6.45 -30.74 -6.38
N THR A 110 5.33 -31.28 -6.82
CA THR A 110 4.33 -31.89 -5.94
C THR A 110 3.73 -33.11 -6.60
N THR A 111 3.03 -33.91 -5.82
CA THR A 111 2.23 -35.03 -6.30
C THR A 111 0.78 -34.85 -5.94
N PHE A 112 -0.12 -35.30 -6.81
CA PHE A 112 -1.54 -35.27 -6.52
C PHE A 112 -2.28 -36.48 -7.10
N ALA A 113 -3.17 -37.03 -6.27
CA ALA A 113 -4.10 -38.06 -6.68
C ALA A 113 -5.26 -37.45 -7.49
N LEU A 114 -5.70 -38.17 -8.51
CA LEU A 114 -6.87 -37.83 -9.32
C LEU A 114 -7.69 -39.10 -9.59
N ASP A 115 -8.97 -39.06 -9.24
CA ASP A 115 -9.91 -40.11 -9.61
C ASP A 115 -10.25 -40.04 -11.10
N ALA A 116 -10.72 -41.15 -11.66
CA ALA A 116 -11.17 -41.18 -13.06
C ALA A 116 -12.21 -40.08 -13.31
N LEU A 117 -12.01 -39.32 -14.40
CA LEU A 117 -12.94 -38.28 -14.81
C LEU A 117 -14.29 -38.88 -15.19
N ALA A 118 -15.38 -38.23 -14.81
CA ALA A 118 -16.70 -38.60 -15.29
C ALA A 118 -16.82 -38.36 -16.81
N GLU A 119 -17.77 -39.01 -17.47
CA GLU A 119 -18.03 -38.78 -18.89
C GLU A 119 -18.34 -37.30 -19.14
N GLY A 120 -17.55 -36.64 -19.99
CA GLY A 120 -17.68 -35.22 -20.31
C GLY A 120 -17.10 -34.25 -19.26
N GLU A 121 -16.49 -34.75 -18.20
CA GLU A 121 -15.74 -33.94 -17.23
C GLU A 121 -14.31 -33.65 -17.74
N LEU A 122 -13.80 -32.46 -17.41
CA LEU A 122 -12.49 -31.98 -17.83
C LEU A 122 -11.68 -31.54 -16.63
N ALA A 123 -10.37 -31.70 -16.75
CA ALA A 123 -9.40 -31.25 -15.76
C ALA A 123 -8.60 -30.06 -16.31
N GLU A 124 -8.46 -29.00 -15.52
CA GLU A 124 -7.65 -27.83 -15.80
C GLU A 124 -6.73 -27.56 -14.61
N LEU A 125 -5.47 -27.19 -14.86
CA LEU A 125 -4.62 -26.55 -13.85
C LEU A 125 -4.74 -25.03 -13.99
N VAL A 126 -5.01 -24.36 -12.88
CA VAL A 126 -5.10 -22.89 -12.77
C VAL A 126 -3.96 -22.41 -11.89
N PHE A 127 -3.11 -21.53 -12.44
CA PHE A 127 -1.98 -20.93 -11.75
C PHE A 127 -2.28 -19.45 -11.53
N ASP A 128 -2.52 -19.05 -10.29
CA ASP A 128 -2.93 -17.68 -9.94
C ASP A 128 -1.77 -16.67 -10.07
N GLY A 129 -0.53 -17.17 -10.15
CA GLY A 129 0.67 -16.39 -10.40
C GLY A 129 1.95 -17.21 -10.23
N LEU A 130 2.89 -17.04 -11.17
CA LEU A 130 4.18 -17.73 -11.20
C LEU A 130 5.29 -16.70 -11.32
N ASP A 131 6.22 -16.66 -10.36
CA ASP A 131 7.31 -15.68 -10.35
C ASP A 131 8.63 -16.34 -10.78
N THR A 132 9.19 -16.09 -11.97
CA THR A 132 8.53 -15.47 -13.13
C THR A 132 8.71 -16.33 -14.37
N VAL A 133 9.96 -16.69 -14.68
CA VAL A 133 10.29 -17.45 -15.88
C VAL A 133 10.22 -18.93 -15.55
N VAL A 134 9.22 -19.65 -16.06
CA VAL A 134 8.96 -21.03 -15.65
C VAL A 134 8.52 -21.91 -16.81
N ASP A 135 9.05 -23.14 -16.83
CA ASP A 135 8.50 -24.24 -17.61
C ASP A 135 7.82 -25.23 -16.67
N VAL A 136 6.59 -25.66 -17.00
CA VAL A 136 5.78 -26.56 -16.17
C VAL A 136 5.60 -27.89 -16.89
N TYR A 137 5.81 -28.98 -16.15
CA TYR A 137 5.70 -30.34 -16.64
C TYR A 137 4.71 -31.14 -15.79
N LEU A 138 3.87 -31.93 -16.45
CA LEU A 138 2.97 -32.89 -15.84
C LEU A 138 3.36 -34.29 -16.31
N ASN A 139 3.71 -35.17 -15.37
CA ASN A 139 4.13 -36.56 -15.66
C ASN A 139 5.23 -36.65 -16.74
N GLY A 140 6.16 -35.69 -16.76
CA GLY A 140 7.25 -35.62 -17.74
C GLY A 140 6.93 -34.87 -19.03
N HIS A 141 5.70 -34.41 -19.23
CA HIS A 141 5.29 -33.68 -20.43
C HIS A 141 5.18 -32.18 -20.16
N ALA A 142 5.78 -31.35 -21.01
CA ALA A 142 5.67 -29.89 -20.90
C ALA A 142 4.23 -29.44 -21.22
N ILE A 143 3.62 -28.67 -20.31
CA ILE A 143 2.23 -28.20 -20.43
C ILE A 143 2.10 -26.67 -20.44
N LEU A 144 3.10 -25.93 -19.94
CA LEU A 144 3.11 -24.47 -19.91
C LEU A 144 4.54 -23.94 -19.93
N SER A 145 4.74 -22.80 -20.60
CA SER A 145 5.91 -21.93 -20.42
C SER A 145 5.43 -20.50 -20.22
N ALA A 146 5.96 -19.83 -19.21
CA ALA A 146 5.50 -18.50 -18.77
C ALA A 146 6.67 -17.59 -18.38
N ASP A 147 6.49 -16.28 -18.54
CA ASP A 147 7.51 -15.25 -18.29
C ASP A 147 6.93 -13.92 -17.75
N ASN A 148 5.72 -13.95 -17.18
CA ASN A 148 5.05 -12.79 -16.62
C ASN A 148 4.43 -13.12 -15.25
N GLN A 149 4.96 -12.50 -14.19
CA GLN A 149 4.56 -12.72 -12.80
C GLN A 149 3.09 -12.37 -12.53
N PHE A 150 2.55 -11.44 -13.31
CA PHE A 150 1.28 -10.80 -13.04
C PHE A 150 0.10 -11.43 -13.79
N ARG A 151 0.34 -12.55 -14.48
CA ARG A 151 -0.69 -13.27 -15.24
C ARG A 151 -1.21 -14.48 -14.48
N GLU A 152 -2.47 -14.75 -14.71
CA GLU A 152 -3.08 -16.05 -14.42
C GLU A 152 -2.93 -16.96 -15.65
N TYR A 153 -2.65 -18.23 -15.41
CA TYR A 153 -2.55 -19.24 -16.47
C TYR A 153 -3.53 -20.37 -16.19
N THR A 154 -4.41 -20.67 -17.15
CA THR A 154 -5.27 -21.87 -17.12
C THR A 154 -4.80 -22.82 -18.22
N VAL A 155 -4.56 -24.09 -17.87
CA VAL A 155 -4.10 -25.13 -18.81
C VAL A 155 -5.07 -26.30 -18.74
N ALA A 156 -5.75 -26.59 -19.84
CA ALA A 156 -6.54 -27.82 -19.97
C ALA A 156 -5.62 -29.04 -20.04
N LEU A 157 -5.92 -30.08 -19.28
CA LEU A 157 -5.10 -31.29 -19.19
C LEU A 157 -5.58 -32.33 -20.19
N ASP A 158 -4.64 -32.87 -20.97
CA ASP A 158 -4.90 -34.03 -21.81
C ASP A 158 -5.07 -35.27 -20.91
N PRO A 159 -6.25 -35.95 -20.93
CA PRO A 159 -6.49 -37.13 -20.13
C PRO A 159 -5.51 -38.29 -20.37
N THR A 160 -4.86 -38.33 -21.53
CA THR A 160 -3.83 -39.34 -21.86
C THR A 160 -2.53 -39.15 -21.09
N LEU A 161 -2.29 -37.94 -20.57
CA LEU A 161 -1.13 -37.61 -19.76
C LEU A 161 -1.38 -37.82 -18.25
N LEU A 162 -2.61 -38.12 -17.83
CA LEU A 162 -3.00 -38.23 -16.42
C LEU A 162 -2.92 -39.67 -15.91
N HIS A 163 -2.47 -39.81 -14.67
CA HIS A 163 -2.58 -41.04 -13.90
C HIS A 163 -3.85 -41.01 -13.03
N PHE A 164 -4.58 -42.12 -12.99
CA PHE A 164 -5.82 -42.25 -12.22
C PHE A 164 -5.69 -43.33 -11.13
N THR A 165 -6.19 -43.02 -9.94
CA THR A 165 -6.07 -43.83 -8.71
C THR A 165 -6.72 -45.23 -8.76
N ASN A 166 -7.64 -45.48 -9.71
CA ASN A 166 -8.48 -46.69 -9.75
C ASN A 166 -8.36 -47.55 -11.03
N SER A 167 -7.27 -47.50 -11.78
CA SER A 167 -7.13 -48.28 -13.04
C SER A 167 -6.83 -49.79 -12.85
N SER A 168 -6.62 -50.27 -11.63
CA SER A 168 -6.31 -51.68 -11.35
C SER A 168 -7.59 -52.51 -11.15
N THR A 169 -8.03 -53.23 -12.20
CA THR A 169 -8.92 -54.40 -12.06
C THR A 169 -8.19 -55.73 -12.32
N ASP A 170 -6.88 -55.72 -12.53
CA ASP A 170 -6.12 -56.95 -12.77
C ASP A 170 -5.46 -57.46 -11.48
N THR A 171 -6.10 -58.45 -10.85
CA THR A 171 -5.54 -59.27 -9.79
C THR A 171 -4.74 -60.42 -10.40
N ASP A 172 -3.46 -60.21 -10.73
CA ASP A 172 -2.41 -61.24 -10.67
C ASP A 172 -1.07 -60.75 -11.24
N THR A 173 -0.35 -59.92 -10.48
CA THR A 173 1.14 -59.98 -10.38
C THR A 173 1.60 -59.06 -9.24
N LYS A 174 2.46 -59.59 -8.36
CA LYS A 174 3.12 -58.86 -7.26
C LYS A 174 4.48 -58.33 -7.73
N GLU A 175 4.50 -57.45 -8.72
CA GLU A 175 5.70 -56.66 -9.03
C GLU A 175 5.35 -55.17 -8.95
N ASP A 176 6.07 -54.50 -8.06
CA ASP A 176 6.21 -53.05 -7.83
C ASP A 176 5.03 -52.17 -8.25
N LYS A 177 4.17 -51.82 -7.27
CA LYS A 177 3.20 -50.72 -7.41
C LYS A 177 3.96 -49.41 -7.63
N GLU A 178 4.25 -49.07 -8.88
CA GLU A 178 4.60 -47.71 -9.26
C GLU A 178 3.51 -46.76 -8.75
N SER A 179 3.93 -45.63 -8.18
CA SER A 179 3.00 -44.65 -7.62
C SER A 179 2.02 -44.20 -8.72
N THR A 180 0.72 -44.30 -8.43
CA THR A 180 -0.37 -43.88 -9.34
C THR A 180 -0.63 -42.38 -9.29
N ASP A 181 0.19 -41.61 -8.58
CA ASP A 181 0.01 -40.16 -8.43
C ASP A 181 0.52 -39.40 -9.66
N ASN A 182 -0.10 -38.26 -9.92
CA ASN A 182 0.38 -37.31 -10.92
C ASN A 182 1.50 -36.47 -10.33
N ILE A 183 2.58 -36.29 -11.08
CA ILE A 183 3.73 -35.47 -10.68
C ILE A 183 3.68 -34.16 -11.46
N LEU A 184 3.63 -33.04 -10.74
CA LEU A 184 3.74 -31.70 -11.29
C LEU A 184 5.12 -31.15 -10.96
N LEU A 185 5.89 -30.75 -11.98
CA LEU A 185 7.22 -30.16 -11.84
C LEU A 185 7.23 -28.76 -12.44
N LEU A 186 7.72 -27.78 -11.68
CA LEU A 186 7.91 -26.39 -12.10
C LEU A 186 9.41 -26.11 -12.11
N HIS A 187 9.94 -25.71 -13.26
CA HIS A 187 11.33 -25.30 -13.44
C HIS A 187 11.41 -23.80 -13.63
N PHE A 188 11.78 -23.10 -12.56
CA PHE A 188 12.01 -21.66 -12.56
C PHE A 188 13.43 -21.33 -13.01
N LYS A 189 13.54 -20.50 -14.05
CA LYS A 189 14.79 -19.99 -14.60
C LYS A 189 15.10 -18.61 -14.02
N SER A 190 16.37 -18.22 -14.06
CA SER A 190 16.80 -16.89 -13.58
C SER A 190 16.18 -15.76 -14.41
N ALA A 191 15.32 -14.96 -13.77
CA ALA A 191 14.78 -13.73 -14.34
C ALA A 191 15.89 -12.71 -14.66
N LEU A 192 16.96 -12.68 -13.83
CA LEU A 192 18.14 -11.86 -14.05
C LEU A 192 18.86 -12.25 -15.36
N ALA A 193 19.08 -13.54 -15.59
CA ALA A 193 19.69 -14.02 -16.82
C ALA A 193 18.85 -13.66 -18.06
N LEU A 194 17.52 -13.83 -17.98
CA LEU A 194 16.61 -13.45 -19.07
C LEU A 194 16.64 -11.95 -19.35
N ALA A 195 16.62 -11.12 -18.30
CA ALA A 195 16.69 -9.66 -18.43
C ALA A 195 17.98 -9.21 -19.14
N LYS A 196 19.13 -9.79 -18.76
CA LYS A 196 20.41 -9.52 -19.42
C LYS A 196 20.45 -9.99 -20.86
N ALA A 197 19.88 -11.15 -21.16
CA ALA A 197 19.78 -11.63 -22.54
C ALA A 197 18.92 -10.69 -23.40
N ARG A 198 17.79 -10.21 -22.87
CA ARG A 198 16.91 -9.24 -23.56
C ARG A 198 17.58 -7.87 -23.72
N GLU A 199 18.29 -7.38 -22.71
CA GLU A 199 19.08 -6.15 -22.81
C GLU A 199 20.13 -6.27 -23.93
N ALA A 200 20.84 -7.39 -24.00
CA ALA A 200 21.82 -7.65 -25.06
C ALA A 200 21.16 -7.71 -26.46
N GLN A 201 19.93 -8.24 -26.55
CA GLN A 201 19.19 -8.34 -27.80
C GLN A 201 18.61 -6.99 -28.28
N TYR A 202 18.02 -6.21 -27.37
CA TYR A 202 17.26 -5.00 -27.71
C TYR A 202 18.03 -3.69 -27.47
N GLY A 203 19.21 -3.78 -26.85
CA GLY A 203 20.02 -2.62 -26.46
C GLY A 203 19.52 -2.01 -25.16
N ARG A 204 20.46 -1.50 -24.35
CA ARG A 204 20.22 -0.95 -23.02
C ARG A 204 19.38 0.33 -23.05
N VAL A 205 18.33 0.36 -22.24
CA VAL A 205 17.53 1.55 -21.94
C VAL A 205 17.87 2.09 -20.54
N ARG A 206 17.31 3.26 -20.19
CA ARG A 206 17.47 3.84 -18.86
C ARG A 206 16.32 3.41 -17.94
N ALA A 207 16.68 3.09 -16.70
CA ALA A 207 15.74 2.76 -15.64
C ALA A 207 16.25 3.34 -14.32
N GLY A 208 15.42 4.17 -13.69
CA GLY A 208 15.60 4.68 -12.34
C GLY A 208 16.61 5.80 -12.09
N SER A 209 16.37 6.58 -11.03
CA SER A 209 17.34 7.51 -10.47
C SER A 209 18.54 6.78 -9.84
N ALA A 210 19.56 7.54 -9.42
CA ALA A 210 20.74 6.96 -8.76
C ALA A 210 20.33 6.11 -7.53
N ASN A 211 20.71 4.82 -7.52
CA ASN A 211 20.45 3.78 -6.51
C ASN A 211 19.29 2.80 -6.78
N LEU A 212 18.65 2.84 -7.94
CA LEU A 212 17.80 1.73 -8.37
C LEU A 212 18.66 0.56 -8.89
N GLY A 213 18.10 -0.64 -8.78
CA GLY A 213 18.71 -1.92 -9.15
C GLY A 213 19.28 -2.06 -10.54
N ASP A 214 19.50 -3.31 -10.96
CA ASP A 214 19.95 -3.57 -12.32
C ASP A 214 18.94 -3.02 -13.37
N PRO A 215 19.38 -2.17 -14.32
CA PRO A 215 18.48 -1.48 -15.25
C PRO A 215 17.79 -2.43 -16.23
N SER A 216 18.28 -3.67 -16.38
CA SER A 216 17.64 -4.67 -17.23
C SER A 216 16.27 -5.14 -16.71
N ARG A 217 15.87 -4.77 -15.48
CA ARG A 217 14.56 -5.07 -14.89
C ARG A 217 13.36 -4.76 -15.79
N VAL A 218 13.48 -3.73 -16.64
CA VAL A 218 12.41 -3.25 -17.52
C VAL A 218 12.05 -4.23 -18.64
N TYR A 219 12.90 -5.21 -18.95
CA TYR A 219 12.64 -6.21 -20.00
C TYR A 219 11.84 -7.43 -19.51
N VAL A 220 11.58 -7.54 -18.20
CA VAL A 220 10.89 -8.69 -17.60
C VAL A 220 9.67 -8.18 -16.82
N ARG A 221 8.53 -8.85 -16.99
CA ARG A 221 7.30 -8.55 -16.24
C ARG A 221 7.37 -9.27 -14.89
N LYS A 222 8.17 -8.69 -13.99
CA LYS A 222 8.39 -9.07 -12.58
C LYS A 222 8.25 -7.82 -11.72
N ALA A 223 7.96 -7.98 -10.43
CA ALA A 223 7.91 -6.93 -9.45
C ALA A 223 9.22 -6.13 -9.49
N GLN A 224 9.12 -4.81 -9.65
CA GLN A 224 10.30 -3.99 -9.93
C GLN A 224 11.14 -3.76 -8.67
N TYR A 225 10.52 -3.82 -7.49
CA TYR A 225 11.19 -3.67 -6.21
C TYR A 225 12.10 -4.86 -5.82
N ASP A 226 11.90 -6.06 -6.37
CA ASP A 226 12.78 -7.22 -6.14
C ASP A 226 14.22 -6.95 -6.58
N TRP A 227 14.37 -6.06 -7.57
CA TRP A 227 15.64 -5.64 -8.14
C TRP A 227 16.38 -4.63 -7.28
N ARG A 228 15.85 -4.24 -6.10
CA ARG A 228 16.21 -3.06 -5.28
C ARG A 228 15.40 -1.82 -5.61
N TRP A 229 15.05 -1.09 -4.56
CA TRP A 229 14.50 0.26 -4.65
C TRP A 229 15.19 1.23 -3.68
N ASP A 230 14.86 2.53 -3.76
CA ASP A 230 15.41 3.55 -2.86
C ASP A 230 14.86 3.48 -1.42
N TRP A 231 14.04 2.46 -1.12
CA TRP A 231 13.58 2.06 0.21
C TRP A 231 13.65 0.54 0.45
N GLY A 232 14.10 -0.28 -0.50
CA GLY A 232 14.01 -1.75 -0.46
C GLY A 232 15.32 -2.44 -0.88
N PRO A 233 15.60 -3.66 -0.39
CA PRO A 233 16.79 -4.43 -0.76
C PRO A 233 16.65 -5.09 -2.13
N GLU A 234 17.76 -5.58 -2.69
CA GLU A 234 17.76 -6.50 -3.83
C GLU A 234 17.56 -7.93 -3.33
N LEU A 235 16.39 -8.53 -3.60
CA LEU A 235 16.07 -9.91 -3.25
C LEU A 235 15.36 -10.57 -4.43
N MET A 236 16.17 -11.09 -5.37
CA MET A 236 15.71 -11.71 -6.61
C MET A 236 15.14 -13.12 -6.39
N THR A 237 13.99 -13.18 -5.71
CA THR A 237 13.28 -14.42 -5.41
C THR A 237 12.52 -14.97 -6.62
N THR A 238 12.06 -16.23 -6.49
CA THR A 238 11.29 -16.95 -7.49
C THR A 238 10.48 -18.06 -6.82
N GLY A 239 9.36 -18.45 -7.44
CA GLY A 239 8.55 -19.57 -7.01
C GLY A 239 7.08 -19.44 -7.42
N PRO A 240 6.26 -20.47 -7.12
CA PRO A 240 4.81 -20.38 -7.21
C PRO A 240 4.30 -19.51 -6.04
N TYR A 241 4.42 -18.20 -6.19
CA TYR A 241 4.11 -17.21 -5.14
C TYR A 241 2.61 -17.05 -4.88
N ARG A 242 1.76 -17.65 -5.71
CA ARG A 242 0.30 -17.70 -5.56
C ARG A 242 -0.23 -19.13 -5.72
N PRO A 243 -1.48 -19.39 -5.28
CA PRO A 243 -2.05 -20.74 -5.31
C PRO A 243 -2.09 -21.37 -6.71
N ILE A 244 -2.07 -22.70 -6.72
CA ILE A 244 -2.27 -23.52 -7.91
C ILE A 244 -3.46 -24.43 -7.62
N HIS A 245 -4.41 -24.49 -8.55
CA HIS A 245 -5.64 -25.26 -8.37
C HIS A 245 -5.81 -26.31 -9.46
N LEU A 246 -6.29 -27.48 -9.09
CA LEU A 246 -6.89 -28.44 -10.00
C LEU A 246 -8.40 -28.17 -10.06
N ARG A 247 -8.88 -27.76 -11.23
CA ARG A 247 -10.30 -27.54 -11.51
C ARG A 247 -10.84 -28.70 -12.33
N LEU A 248 -11.89 -29.35 -11.81
CA LEU A 248 -12.67 -30.35 -12.53
C LEU A 248 -14.03 -29.73 -12.87
N SER A 249 -14.40 -29.71 -14.14
CA SER A 249 -15.68 -29.11 -14.58
C SER A 249 -16.40 -30.00 -15.56
N GLY A 250 -17.74 -29.95 -15.54
CA GLY A 250 -18.57 -30.56 -16.57
C GLY A 250 -18.45 -29.89 -17.94
N PRO A 251 -19.32 -30.23 -18.91
CA PRO A 251 -19.22 -29.77 -20.30
C PRO A 251 -19.44 -28.25 -20.49
N ALA A 252 -20.02 -27.57 -19.50
CA ALA A 252 -20.20 -26.12 -19.49
C ALA A 252 -19.97 -25.58 -18.08
N ARG A 253 -19.29 -24.42 -17.97
CA ARG A 253 -19.04 -23.72 -16.70
C ARG A 253 -19.12 -22.21 -16.85
N LEU A 254 -19.31 -21.53 -15.73
CA LEU A 254 -19.11 -20.08 -15.64
C LEU A 254 -17.59 -19.82 -15.73
N ALA A 255 -17.18 -19.03 -16.72
CA ALA A 255 -15.80 -18.56 -16.84
C ALA A 255 -15.56 -17.32 -16.00
N HIS A 256 -16.44 -16.32 -16.16
CA HIS A 256 -16.37 -15.09 -15.39
C HIS A 256 -17.77 -14.52 -15.17
N ILE A 257 -17.98 -13.94 -13.99
CA ILE A 257 -19.10 -13.04 -13.73
C ILE A 257 -18.58 -11.61 -13.87
N HIS A 258 -19.39 -10.74 -14.46
CA HIS A 258 -19.23 -9.31 -14.30
C HIS A 258 -20.55 -8.69 -13.90
N ALA A 259 -20.78 -8.67 -12.58
CA ALA A 259 -21.86 -7.88 -12.01
C ALA A 259 -21.36 -6.45 -11.80
N ARG A 260 -21.98 -5.49 -12.47
CA ARG A 260 -21.61 -4.09 -12.47
C ARG A 260 -22.74 -3.26 -11.87
N THR A 261 -22.40 -2.44 -10.87
CA THR A 261 -23.30 -1.39 -10.39
C THR A 261 -23.07 -0.12 -11.20
N THR A 262 -24.11 0.41 -11.83
CA THR A 262 -24.07 1.68 -12.58
C THR A 262 -25.05 2.69 -12.00
N ALA A 263 -24.70 3.97 -12.08
CA ALA A 263 -25.66 5.05 -11.93
C ALA A 263 -26.22 5.41 -13.31
N LEU A 264 -27.51 5.15 -13.52
CA LEU A 264 -28.19 5.52 -14.78
C LEU A 264 -28.42 7.04 -14.86
N ALA A 265 -28.81 7.63 -13.73
CA ALA A 265 -28.92 9.07 -13.52
C ALA A 265 -29.03 9.28 -12.00
N TYR A 266 -27.93 9.62 -11.32
CA TYR A 266 -27.91 9.69 -9.85
C TYR A 266 -29.12 10.48 -9.31
N PRO A 267 -29.92 9.92 -8.37
CA PRO A 267 -29.64 8.74 -7.54
C PRO A 267 -30.11 7.38 -8.12
N ALA A 268 -30.59 7.31 -9.36
CA ALA A 268 -31.03 6.04 -9.97
C ALA A 268 -29.86 5.10 -10.24
N LEU A 269 -29.93 3.90 -9.64
CA LEU A 269 -28.92 2.85 -9.74
C LEU A 269 -29.44 1.61 -10.46
N ALA A 270 -28.52 0.90 -11.09
CA ALA A 270 -28.78 -0.39 -11.69
C ALA A 270 -27.68 -1.41 -11.36
N LEU A 271 -28.04 -2.68 -11.43
CA LEU A 271 -27.12 -3.81 -11.50
C LEU A 271 -27.26 -4.41 -12.91
N ASP A 272 -26.14 -4.45 -13.61
CA ASP A 272 -25.99 -5.13 -14.90
C ASP A 272 -25.13 -6.37 -14.69
N VAL A 273 -25.50 -7.50 -15.30
CA VAL A 273 -24.74 -8.75 -15.19
C VAL A 273 -24.39 -9.24 -16.58
N ASP A 274 -23.09 -9.19 -16.90
CA ASP A 274 -22.51 -9.91 -18.04
C ASP A 274 -21.94 -11.24 -17.55
N LEU A 275 -22.06 -12.29 -18.36
CA LEU A 275 -21.55 -13.62 -18.05
C LEU A 275 -20.67 -14.14 -19.18
N ALA A 276 -19.50 -14.67 -18.83
CA ALA A 276 -18.71 -15.46 -19.75
C ALA A 276 -18.85 -16.94 -19.41
N PHE A 277 -19.06 -17.76 -20.43
CA PHE A 277 -19.16 -19.21 -20.33
C PHE A 277 -17.98 -19.85 -21.05
N ALA A 278 -17.44 -20.92 -20.47
CA ALA A 278 -16.52 -21.81 -21.16
C ALA A 278 -17.27 -23.10 -21.51
N SER A 279 -17.20 -23.49 -22.78
CA SER A 279 -17.66 -24.79 -23.28
C SER A 279 -16.53 -25.48 -24.01
N HIS A 280 -16.41 -26.79 -23.79
CA HIS A 280 -15.25 -27.56 -24.21
C HIS A 280 -15.58 -28.66 -25.21
N THR A 281 -16.86 -28.84 -25.57
CA THR A 281 -17.27 -29.84 -26.56
C THR A 281 -17.65 -29.21 -27.89
N ALA A 282 -16.90 -29.52 -28.95
CA ALA A 282 -17.24 -29.15 -30.33
C ALA A 282 -18.48 -29.88 -30.91
N ARG A 283 -19.12 -30.79 -30.15
CA ARG A 283 -20.09 -31.76 -30.70
C ARG A 283 -21.34 -32.05 -29.88
N THR A 284 -21.58 -31.38 -28.77
CA THR A 284 -22.85 -31.53 -28.04
C THR A 284 -23.65 -30.25 -28.18
N HIS A 285 -24.80 -30.34 -28.85
CA HIS A 285 -25.88 -29.39 -28.67
C HIS A 285 -26.21 -29.38 -27.19
N VAL A 286 -25.57 -28.48 -26.43
CA VAL A 286 -26.11 -28.08 -25.13
C VAL A 286 -27.41 -27.38 -25.50
N GLY A 287 -28.54 -27.86 -24.96
CA GLY A 287 -29.83 -27.23 -25.16
C GLY A 287 -29.85 -25.79 -24.62
N SER A 288 -31.03 -25.19 -24.56
CA SER A 288 -31.24 -23.89 -23.91
C SER A 288 -30.75 -23.91 -22.45
N LEU A 289 -29.64 -23.22 -22.14
CA LEU A 289 -29.20 -23.05 -20.75
C LEU A 289 -30.04 -21.98 -20.04
N LYS A 290 -30.17 -22.14 -18.73
CA LYS A 290 -30.79 -21.14 -17.85
C LYS A 290 -29.75 -20.61 -16.89
N VAL A 291 -29.94 -19.37 -16.46
CA VAL A 291 -29.09 -18.74 -15.44
C VAL A 291 -29.99 -18.19 -14.35
N GLY A 292 -29.80 -18.68 -13.12
CA GLY A 292 -30.37 -18.07 -11.93
C GLY A 292 -29.43 -17.00 -11.39
N VAL A 293 -29.95 -15.79 -11.14
CA VAL A 293 -29.20 -14.70 -10.50
C VAL A 293 -29.93 -14.27 -9.24
N GLU A 294 -29.20 -14.12 -8.13
CA GLU A 294 -29.71 -13.62 -6.86
C GLU A 294 -28.83 -12.49 -6.34
N LEU A 295 -29.45 -11.37 -5.93
CA LEU A 295 -28.79 -10.33 -5.14
C LEU A 295 -29.12 -10.55 -3.66
N ARG A 296 -28.09 -10.68 -2.83
CA ARG A 296 -28.22 -10.93 -1.39
C ARG A 296 -27.46 -9.89 -0.58
N GLU A 297 -28.02 -9.50 0.56
CA GLU A 297 -27.24 -8.80 1.60
C GLU A 297 -26.13 -9.74 2.09
N VAL A 298 -24.92 -9.22 2.32
CA VAL A 298 -23.83 -10.02 2.91
C VAL A 298 -24.18 -10.38 4.36
N GLY A 299 -24.22 -11.67 4.69
CA GLY A 299 -24.41 -12.18 6.06
C GLY A 299 -23.15 -12.79 6.67
N SER A 300 -23.31 -13.49 7.79
CA SER A 300 -22.22 -14.10 8.56
C SER A 300 -21.54 -15.31 7.90
N GLY A 301 -22.09 -15.82 6.80
CA GLY A 301 -21.58 -16.98 6.06
C GLY A 301 -22.08 -17.02 4.62
N GLU A 302 -21.48 -17.87 3.78
CA GLU A 302 -21.85 -17.98 2.37
C GLU A 302 -23.31 -18.40 2.17
N GLY A 303 -24.08 -17.57 1.45
CA GLY A 303 -25.50 -17.80 1.22
C GLY A 303 -26.40 -17.47 2.42
N GLU A 304 -25.83 -17.06 3.55
CA GLU A 304 -26.56 -16.44 4.66
C GLU A 304 -26.74 -14.95 4.34
N GLY A 305 -27.99 -14.51 4.17
CA GLY A 305 -28.27 -13.16 3.71
C GLY A 305 -29.67 -13.07 3.12
N ARG A 306 -30.36 -11.96 3.38
CA ARG A 306 -31.69 -11.73 2.81
C ARG A 306 -31.57 -11.58 1.30
N VAL A 307 -32.34 -12.37 0.54
CA VAL A 307 -32.49 -12.18 -0.91
C VAL A 307 -33.23 -10.87 -1.15
N VAL A 308 -32.56 -9.93 -1.81
CA VAL A 308 -33.14 -8.64 -2.23
C VAL A 308 -33.94 -8.82 -3.52
N ARG A 309 -33.37 -9.55 -4.50
CA ARG A 309 -34.01 -9.85 -5.78
C ARG A 309 -33.47 -11.17 -6.35
N SER A 310 -34.27 -11.87 -7.14
CA SER A 310 -33.89 -13.11 -7.81
C SER A 310 -34.63 -13.24 -9.15
N GLU A 311 -33.95 -13.75 -10.17
CA GLU A 311 -34.52 -13.97 -11.50
C GLU A 311 -33.82 -15.17 -12.18
N VAL A 312 -34.56 -15.88 -13.04
CA VAL A 312 -33.99 -16.93 -13.90
C VAL A 312 -34.17 -16.51 -15.35
N VAL A 313 -33.07 -16.38 -16.06
CA VAL A 313 -33.03 -15.93 -17.47
C VAL A 313 -32.70 -17.10 -18.37
N ASN A 314 -33.40 -17.23 -19.50
CA ASN A 314 -33.04 -18.18 -20.55
C ASN A 314 -31.93 -17.58 -21.41
N VAL A 315 -30.89 -18.35 -21.66
CA VAL A 315 -29.72 -17.89 -22.39
C VAL A 315 -29.63 -18.64 -23.71
N PRO A 316 -29.71 -17.96 -24.87
CA PRO A 316 -29.60 -18.61 -26.17
C PRO A 316 -28.15 -19.05 -26.39
N VAL A 317 -27.88 -20.34 -26.23
CA VAL A 317 -26.54 -20.89 -26.47
C VAL A 317 -26.44 -21.32 -27.94
N GLY A 318 -25.92 -20.41 -28.77
CA GLY A 318 -25.57 -20.69 -30.16
C GLY A 318 -24.08 -20.96 -30.29
N LEU A 319 -23.58 -22.07 -29.74
CA LEU A 319 -22.16 -22.44 -29.84
C LEU A 319 -21.81 -22.76 -31.31
N GLY A 320 -21.30 -21.77 -32.04
CA GLY A 320 -20.99 -21.86 -33.46
C GLY A 320 -19.81 -22.81 -33.75
N SER A 321 -20.02 -23.74 -34.69
CA SER A 321 -19.00 -24.62 -35.28
C SER A 321 -18.07 -23.83 -36.20
N GLY A 322 -17.07 -23.13 -35.66
CA GLY A 322 -15.99 -22.52 -36.43
C GLY A 322 -14.65 -23.20 -36.13
N GLU A 323 -14.03 -23.83 -37.12
CA GLU A 323 -12.69 -24.42 -37.04
C GLU A 323 -11.64 -23.34 -36.71
N GLY A 324 -10.98 -23.42 -35.55
CA GLY A 324 -9.88 -22.53 -35.18
C GLY A 324 -9.49 -22.58 -33.70
N GLU A 325 -8.26 -23.05 -33.46
CA GLU A 325 -7.44 -23.07 -32.24
C GLU A 325 -7.89 -23.95 -31.05
N GLU A 326 -7.01 -24.90 -30.69
CA GLU A 326 -7.11 -25.83 -29.56
C GLU A 326 -6.97 -25.08 -28.22
N GLY A 327 -8.10 -24.59 -27.72
CA GLY A 327 -8.28 -24.01 -26.39
C GLY A 327 -9.78 -23.74 -26.22
N GLY A 328 -10.38 -24.13 -25.09
CA GLY A 328 -11.82 -23.98 -24.86
C GLY A 328 -12.33 -22.59 -25.27
N ARG A 329 -13.42 -22.53 -26.06
CA ARG A 329 -13.97 -21.25 -26.54
C ARG A 329 -14.69 -20.59 -25.38
N GLU A 330 -14.20 -19.42 -24.94
CA GLU A 330 -14.91 -18.54 -24.02
C GLU A 330 -15.91 -17.68 -24.84
N GLU A 331 -17.20 -17.81 -24.55
CA GLU A 331 -18.23 -16.95 -25.12
C GLU A 331 -18.72 -15.99 -24.04
N THR A 332 -18.59 -14.69 -24.28
CA THR A 332 -19.12 -13.65 -23.38
C THR A 332 -20.50 -13.23 -23.84
N LEU A 333 -21.49 -13.46 -23.01
CA LEU A 333 -22.84 -12.94 -23.16
C LEU A 333 -22.96 -11.67 -22.34
N ARG A 334 -23.30 -10.58 -23.04
CA ARG A 334 -23.51 -9.28 -22.43
C ARG A 334 -24.99 -9.05 -22.16
N ASP A 335 -25.29 -8.18 -21.22
CA ASP A 335 -26.65 -7.75 -20.86
C ASP A 335 -27.56 -8.94 -20.50
N VAL A 336 -27.02 -9.95 -19.79
CA VAL A 336 -27.82 -11.12 -19.40
C VAL A 336 -28.96 -10.69 -18.47
N LEU A 337 -28.72 -9.69 -17.64
CA LEU A 337 -29.68 -9.18 -16.67
C LEU A 337 -29.45 -7.69 -16.42
N LEU A 338 -30.53 -6.91 -16.43
CA LEU A 338 -30.52 -5.51 -15.99
C LEU A 338 -31.58 -5.27 -14.93
N TRP A 339 -31.13 -5.00 -13.70
CA TRP A 339 -31.99 -4.65 -12.58
C TRP A 339 -31.85 -3.17 -12.25
N ALA A 340 -32.86 -2.38 -12.60
CA ALA A 340 -33.01 -1.04 -12.05
C ALA A 340 -33.58 -1.09 -10.63
N PHE A 341 -33.05 -0.24 -9.74
CA PHE A 341 -33.48 -0.12 -8.35
C PHE A 341 -34.13 1.24 -8.11
N ARG A 342 -35.18 1.25 -7.29
CA ARG A 342 -35.75 2.50 -6.79
C ARG A 342 -34.86 3.08 -5.70
N ASP A 343 -34.99 4.39 -5.47
CA ASP A 343 -34.31 5.05 -4.36
C ASP A 343 -34.63 4.34 -3.02
N GLY A 344 -33.59 4.03 -2.25
CA GLY A 344 -33.67 3.29 -0.99
C GLY A 344 -33.94 1.78 -1.08
N GLU A 345 -34.10 1.19 -2.27
CA GLU A 345 -34.28 -0.27 -2.42
C GLU A 345 -32.99 -1.04 -2.09
N VAL A 346 -31.85 -0.43 -2.44
CA VAL A 346 -30.50 -0.87 -2.05
C VAL A 346 -29.78 0.28 -1.34
N ALA A 347 -29.06 -0.03 -0.28
CA ALA A 347 -28.19 0.93 0.39
C ALA A 347 -26.86 1.10 -0.36
N LEU A 348 -26.36 2.34 -0.38
CA LEU A 348 -25.12 2.71 -1.06
C LEU A 348 -23.88 2.26 -0.28
N TRP A 349 -22.82 1.94 -1.02
CA TRP A 349 -21.47 1.90 -0.50
C TRP A 349 -20.89 3.32 -0.48
N TRP A 350 -20.26 3.70 0.64
CA TRP A 350 -19.59 5.00 0.80
C TRP A 350 -18.13 4.84 1.21
N PRO A 351 -17.24 5.73 0.75
CA PRO A 351 -15.89 5.80 1.27
C PRO A 351 -15.89 6.25 2.73
N ALA A 352 -14.79 5.93 3.39
CA ALA A 352 -14.42 6.33 4.72
C ALA A 352 -14.80 7.81 5.00
N GLY A 353 -15.58 8.01 6.07
CA GLY A 353 -16.01 9.34 6.52
C GLY A 353 -17.28 9.89 5.86
N HIS A 354 -17.87 9.19 4.88
CA HIS A 354 -19.04 9.68 4.12
C HIS A 354 -20.28 8.79 4.26
N GLY A 355 -20.18 7.62 4.88
CA GLY A 355 -21.32 6.73 5.13
C GLY A 355 -20.88 5.32 5.48
N ALA A 356 -21.82 4.37 5.40
CA ALA A 356 -21.58 2.95 5.60
C ALA A 356 -21.05 2.28 4.32
N GLN A 357 -20.26 1.23 4.49
CA GLN A 357 -19.67 0.42 3.41
C GLN A 357 -20.56 -0.79 3.10
N VAL A 358 -21.80 -0.55 2.65
CA VAL A 358 -22.75 -1.66 2.41
C VAL A 358 -22.36 -2.45 1.16
N LEU A 359 -22.25 -3.77 1.31
CA LEU A 359 -21.88 -4.72 0.27
C LEU A 359 -22.98 -5.78 0.09
N TYR A 360 -23.06 -6.34 -1.11
CA TYR A 360 -24.01 -7.39 -1.51
C TYR A 360 -23.29 -8.50 -2.25
N ASP A 361 -23.82 -9.71 -2.17
CA ASP A 361 -23.37 -10.83 -2.97
C ASP A 361 -24.31 -11.03 -4.17
N VAL A 362 -23.73 -11.08 -5.37
CA VAL A 362 -24.41 -11.48 -6.60
C VAL A 362 -24.09 -12.95 -6.85
N VAL A 363 -25.05 -13.82 -6.55
CA VAL A 363 -24.93 -15.27 -6.74
C VAL A 363 -25.47 -15.62 -8.11
N VAL A 364 -24.64 -16.26 -8.94
CA VAL A 364 -25.02 -16.73 -10.27
C VAL A 364 -24.93 -18.25 -10.29
N VAL A 365 -26.02 -18.89 -10.72
CA VAL A 365 -26.12 -20.34 -10.86
C VAL A 365 -26.41 -20.66 -12.32
N LEU A 366 -25.51 -21.40 -12.96
CA LEU A 366 -25.73 -21.96 -14.29
C LEU A 366 -26.59 -23.22 -14.15
N LEU A 367 -27.66 -23.31 -14.93
CA LEU A 367 -28.67 -24.35 -14.87
C LEU A 367 -28.84 -25.04 -16.24
N ASP A 368 -29.11 -26.34 -16.23
CA ASP A 368 -29.53 -27.08 -17.43
C ASP A 368 -31.01 -26.79 -17.82
N GLU A 369 -31.50 -27.43 -18.89
CA GLU A 369 -32.88 -27.27 -19.36
C GLU A 369 -33.91 -27.69 -18.29
N GLU A 370 -33.59 -28.75 -17.55
CA GLU A 370 -34.40 -29.31 -16.46
C GLU A 370 -34.35 -28.48 -15.16
N GLY A 371 -33.43 -27.52 -15.06
CA GLY A 371 -33.24 -26.63 -13.92
C GLY A 371 -32.31 -27.15 -12.83
N ASN A 372 -31.47 -28.15 -13.12
CA ASN A 372 -30.42 -28.61 -12.21
C ASN A 372 -29.19 -27.70 -12.31
N ALA A 373 -28.50 -27.50 -11.18
CA ALA A 373 -27.28 -26.70 -11.14
C ALA A 373 -26.11 -27.41 -11.81
N LEU A 374 -25.52 -26.73 -12.79
CA LEU A 374 -24.27 -27.11 -13.46
C LEU A 374 -23.09 -26.38 -12.85
N ASP A 375 -23.24 -25.11 -12.49
CA ASP A 375 -22.16 -24.35 -11.90
C ASP A 375 -22.68 -23.21 -11.02
N ARG A 376 -21.84 -22.72 -10.12
CA ARG A 376 -22.18 -21.60 -9.24
C ARG A 376 -20.96 -20.74 -8.99
N ALA A 377 -21.12 -19.43 -9.12
CA ALA A 377 -20.12 -18.45 -8.70
C ALA A 377 -20.80 -17.27 -8.01
N THR A 378 -20.03 -16.56 -7.19
CA THR A 378 -20.51 -15.40 -6.42
C THR A 378 -19.53 -14.25 -6.61
N GLN A 379 -20.07 -13.05 -6.81
CA GLN A 379 -19.28 -11.82 -6.92
C GLN A 379 -19.83 -10.79 -5.94
N ARG A 380 -18.97 -10.24 -5.08
CA ARG A 380 -19.35 -9.16 -4.17
C ARG A 380 -19.43 -7.84 -4.92
N VAL A 381 -20.38 -6.97 -4.56
CA VAL A 381 -20.54 -5.63 -5.15
C VAL A 381 -20.94 -4.61 -4.09
N GLY A 382 -20.57 -3.35 -4.29
CA GLY A 382 -21.11 -2.20 -3.55
C GLY A 382 -21.81 -1.25 -4.50
N PHE A 383 -23.02 -0.80 -4.16
CA PHE A 383 -23.77 0.13 -5.01
C PHE A 383 -23.23 1.56 -4.84
N ARG A 384 -22.56 2.08 -5.86
CA ARG A 384 -21.97 3.42 -5.86
C ARG A 384 -21.76 3.97 -7.27
N SER A 385 -21.67 5.30 -7.38
CA SER A 385 -21.03 5.99 -8.50
C SER A 385 -19.71 6.61 -8.05
N ILE A 386 -18.67 6.52 -8.89
CA ILE A 386 -17.38 7.17 -8.69
C ILE A 386 -16.98 7.82 -10.02
N ALA A 387 -16.52 9.08 -9.98
CA ALA A 387 -15.98 9.77 -11.13
C ALA A 387 -14.72 10.56 -10.77
N LEU A 388 -13.74 10.58 -11.68
CA LEU A 388 -12.63 11.54 -11.67
C LEU A 388 -13.09 12.81 -12.41
N VAL A 389 -13.15 13.93 -11.70
CA VAL A 389 -13.63 15.22 -12.19
C VAL A 389 -12.46 16.12 -12.55
N GLN A 390 -12.37 16.49 -13.83
CA GLN A 390 -11.34 17.37 -14.39
C GLN A 390 -11.99 18.51 -15.20
N GLU A 391 -12.63 19.44 -14.50
CA GLU A 391 -13.33 20.59 -15.08
C GLU A 391 -12.51 21.88 -14.95
N PRO A 392 -12.69 22.88 -15.83
CA PRO A 392 -12.05 24.18 -15.66
C PRO A 392 -12.36 24.83 -14.31
N LEU A 393 -11.34 25.36 -13.64
CA LEU A 393 -11.54 26.10 -12.39
C LEU A 393 -12.25 27.43 -12.64
N ALA A 394 -13.29 27.72 -11.86
CA ALA A 394 -14.03 28.98 -11.94
C ALA A 394 -13.20 30.19 -11.47
N HIS A 395 -12.19 29.96 -10.63
CA HIS A 395 -11.31 30.99 -10.09
C HIS A 395 -9.85 30.55 -10.22
N ALA A 396 -8.97 31.50 -10.51
CA ALA A 396 -7.53 31.25 -10.44
C ALA A 396 -7.08 31.13 -8.99
N ASP A 397 -6.16 30.22 -8.73
CA ASP A 397 -5.39 30.15 -7.48
C ASP A 397 -3.99 30.74 -7.69
N GLN A 398 -3.04 30.37 -6.83
CA GLN A 398 -1.65 30.82 -6.95
C GLN A 398 -0.91 30.31 -8.20
N TYR A 399 -1.43 29.26 -8.86
CA TYR A 399 -0.84 28.66 -10.05
C TYR A 399 -1.49 29.14 -11.36
N GLY A 400 -2.74 29.58 -11.30
CA GLY A 400 -3.47 30.15 -12.43
C GLY A 400 -4.82 29.49 -12.67
N THR A 401 -5.40 29.73 -13.85
CA THR A 401 -6.64 29.08 -14.30
C THR A 401 -6.27 27.75 -14.96
N GLY A 402 -6.61 26.62 -14.36
CA GLY A 402 -6.37 25.26 -14.87
C GLY A 402 -7.61 24.39 -14.74
N SER A 403 -7.45 23.07 -14.57
CA SER A 403 -8.57 22.14 -14.32
C SER A 403 -8.51 21.52 -12.93
N THR A 404 -9.64 21.06 -12.40
CA THR A 404 -9.67 20.25 -11.18
C THR A 404 -9.00 18.89 -11.40
N PHE A 405 -8.62 18.25 -10.30
CA PHE A 405 -8.37 16.82 -10.26
C PHE A 405 -8.90 16.32 -8.91
N LEU A 406 -10.15 15.85 -8.90
CA LEU A 406 -10.85 15.45 -7.68
C LEU A 406 -11.80 14.28 -7.94
N PHE A 407 -12.22 13.61 -6.88
CA PHE A 407 -13.14 12.48 -6.98
C PHE A 407 -14.55 12.89 -6.52
N GLU A 408 -15.56 12.48 -7.28
CA GLU A 408 -16.96 12.56 -6.88
C GLU A 408 -17.50 11.16 -6.64
N VAL A 409 -18.08 10.92 -5.45
CA VAL A 409 -18.67 9.64 -5.06
C VAL A 409 -20.12 9.86 -4.67
N ASN A 410 -21.05 9.18 -5.33
CA ASN A 410 -22.49 9.32 -5.09
C ASN A 410 -22.95 10.79 -5.13
N GLY A 411 -22.46 11.56 -6.11
CA GLY A 411 -22.78 13.00 -6.26
C GLY A 411 -22.12 13.93 -5.24
N VAL A 412 -21.18 13.43 -4.42
CA VAL A 412 -20.45 14.21 -3.42
C VAL A 412 -18.98 14.31 -3.81
N ARG A 413 -18.47 15.52 -4.02
CA ARG A 413 -17.03 15.77 -4.21
C ARG A 413 -16.28 15.47 -2.91
N VAL A 414 -15.29 14.59 -2.95
CA VAL A 414 -14.55 14.11 -1.78
C VAL A 414 -13.12 14.63 -1.83
N PHE A 415 -12.69 15.33 -0.77
CA PHE A 415 -11.26 15.59 -0.58
C PHE A 415 -10.55 14.28 -0.25
N ILE A 416 -9.51 13.96 -1.01
CA ILE A 416 -8.71 12.76 -0.81
C ILE A 416 -7.55 13.03 0.14
N GLY A 417 -7.44 12.22 1.19
CA GLY A 417 -6.29 12.18 2.07
C GLY A 417 -5.86 10.73 2.24
N GLY A 418 -4.61 10.40 1.93
CA GLY A 418 -4.20 9.00 1.79
C GLY A 418 -2.70 8.78 1.75
N SER A 419 -2.29 7.57 1.41
CA SER A 419 -0.87 7.21 1.32
C SER A 419 -0.61 6.33 0.10
N ASN A 420 0.63 6.37 -0.37
CA ASN A 420 1.14 5.41 -1.34
C ASN A 420 1.49 4.11 -0.64
N TRP A 421 1.03 3.00 -1.21
CA TRP A 421 1.28 1.62 -0.78
C TRP A 421 2.37 1.01 -1.62
N ILE A 422 3.33 0.38 -0.93
CA ILE A 422 4.30 -0.54 -1.51
C ILE A 422 4.04 -1.95 -0.97
N PRO A 423 4.63 -3.03 -1.52
CA PRO A 423 4.54 -4.34 -0.89
C PRO A 423 4.93 -4.30 0.59
N ALA A 424 4.16 -4.97 1.45
CA ALA A 424 4.37 -4.96 2.90
C ALA A 424 5.36 -6.03 3.40
N ASP A 425 5.98 -6.76 2.48
CA ASP A 425 7.14 -7.62 2.71
C ASP A 425 7.93 -7.74 1.41
N ASN A 426 9.23 -8.04 1.48
CA ASN A 426 10.03 -8.41 0.31
C ASN A 426 9.79 -9.85 -0.16
N LEU A 427 9.24 -10.69 0.71
CA LEU A 427 8.90 -12.08 0.40
C LEU A 427 7.38 -12.21 0.56
N LEU A 428 6.66 -12.12 -0.56
CA LEU A 428 5.19 -11.94 -0.60
C LEU A 428 4.43 -13.12 0.03
N THR A 429 5.03 -14.30 0.11
CA THR A 429 4.41 -15.48 0.73
C THR A 429 4.46 -15.45 2.26
N ARG A 430 5.18 -14.48 2.86
CA ARG A 430 5.21 -14.26 4.32
C ARG A 430 4.08 -13.38 4.83
N ILE A 431 3.40 -12.61 3.98
CA ILE A 431 2.35 -11.71 4.43
C ILE A 431 1.00 -12.44 4.53
N THR A 432 0.45 -12.46 5.74
CA THR A 432 -0.84 -13.11 6.01
C THR A 432 -2.04 -12.20 5.67
N PRO A 433 -3.22 -12.78 5.37
CA PRO A 433 -4.49 -12.04 5.27
C PRO A 433 -4.76 -11.07 6.42
N ALA A 434 -4.44 -11.49 7.65
CA ALA A 434 -4.60 -10.67 8.85
C ALA A 434 -3.66 -9.45 8.85
N ARG A 435 -2.42 -9.61 8.39
CA ARG A 435 -1.44 -8.51 8.31
C ARG A 435 -1.84 -7.50 7.22
N TYR A 436 -2.39 -7.93 6.08
CA TYR A 436 -3.00 -7.03 5.10
C TYR A 436 -4.13 -6.20 5.71
N ARG A 437 -5.08 -6.87 6.41
CA ARG A 437 -6.19 -6.17 7.08
C ARG A 437 -5.68 -5.19 8.13
N ALA A 438 -4.66 -5.56 8.92
CA ALA A 438 -4.08 -4.69 9.95
C ALA A 438 -3.48 -3.41 9.36
N TRP A 439 -2.77 -3.52 8.24
CA TRP A 439 -2.23 -2.37 7.51
C TRP A 439 -3.32 -1.41 7.02
N LEU A 440 -4.37 -1.94 6.40
CA LEU A 440 -5.47 -1.13 5.88
C LEU A 440 -6.33 -0.54 7.02
N ALA A 441 -6.52 -1.28 8.11
CA ALA A 441 -7.16 -0.77 9.32
C ALA A 441 -6.33 0.35 9.98
N LEU A 442 -4.99 0.28 9.90
CA LEU A 442 -4.12 1.36 10.33
C LEU A 442 -4.33 2.61 9.46
N LEU A 443 -4.32 2.48 8.14
CA LEU A 443 -4.62 3.57 7.20
C LEU A 443 -5.97 4.21 7.52
N ARG A 444 -7.02 3.39 7.69
CA ARG A 444 -8.38 3.86 8.05
C ARG A 444 -8.41 4.63 9.38
N ALA A 445 -7.69 4.13 10.39
CA ALA A 445 -7.58 4.80 11.70
C ALA A 445 -6.85 6.14 11.61
N GLY A 446 -6.01 6.34 10.59
CA GLY A 446 -5.37 7.60 10.26
C GLY A 446 -6.29 8.62 9.55
N ASN A 447 -7.61 8.40 9.54
CA ASN A 447 -8.60 9.21 8.81
C ASN A 447 -8.35 9.29 7.29
N GLN A 448 -7.59 8.35 6.73
CA GLN A 448 -7.33 8.28 5.30
C GLN A 448 -8.47 7.57 4.57
N ASN A 449 -8.74 7.99 3.33
CA ASN A 449 -9.86 7.51 2.52
C ASN A 449 -9.45 7.01 1.12
N MET A 450 -8.16 7.05 0.79
CA MET A 450 -7.61 6.46 -0.44
C MET A 450 -6.23 5.85 -0.19
N VAL A 451 -5.94 4.76 -0.90
CA VAL A 451 -4.61 4.16 -1.02
C VAL A 451 -4.22 4.09 -2.49
N ARG A 452 -2.99 4.52 -2.81
CA ARG A 452 -2.41 4.36 -4.15
C ARG A 452 -1.46 3.18 -4.17
N LEU A 453 -1.78 2.12 -4.90
CA LEU A 453 -0.87 0.99 -5.10
C LEU A 453 0.14 1.40 -6.17
N TRP A 454 1.37 1.64 -5.73
CA TRP A 454 2.45 2.15 -6.56
C TRP A 454 2.96 1.11 -7.57
N GLY A 455 3.22 1.55 -8.80
CA GLY A 455 3.45 0.68 -9.96
C GLY A 455 4.76 -0.11 -10.03
N GLY A 456 5.62 -0.13 -9.03
CA GLY A 456 6.79 -1.06 -9.03
C GLY A 456 6.68 -2.19 -8.03
N GLY A 457 5.53 -2.33 -7.37
CA GLY A 457 5.22 -3.45 -6.50
C GLY A 457 4.57 -4.60 -7.27
N VAL A 458 3.44 -5.08 -6.74
CA VAL A 458 2.59 -6.12 -7.34
C VAL A 458 1.13 -5.68 -7.34
N TYR A 459 0.30 -6.29 -8.19
CA TYR A 459 -1.13 -6.29 -7.92
C TYR A 459 -1.35 -7.15 -6.69
N GLU A 460 -1.94 -6.61 -5.63
CA GLU A 460 -2.07 -7.31 -4.35
C GLU A 460 -3.03 -8.53 -4.46
N PRO A 461 -3.06 -9.44 -3.47
CA PRO A 461 -4.06 -10.50 -3.43
C PRO A 461 -5.47 -9.95 -3.12
N ASP A 462 -6.51 -10.69 -3.45
CA ASP A 462 -7.91 -10.25 -3.34
C ASP A 462 -8.26 -9.77 -1.92
N VAL A 463 -7.69 -10.37 -0.88
CA VAL A 463 -7.89 -9.94 0.52
C VAL A 463 -7.52 -8.47 0.78
N PHE A 464 -6.58 -7.90 0.04
CA PHE A 464 -6.28 -6.47 0.12
C PHE A 464 -7.46 -5.63 -0.37
N TYR A 465 -8.02 -5.98 -1.53
CA TYR A 465 -9.11 -5.25 -2.16
C TYR A 465 -10.42 -5.44 -1.39
N ASP A 466 -10.68 -6.65 -0.90
CA ASP A 466 -11.81 -6.95 -0.02
C ASP A 466 -11.74 -6.11 1.26
N ALA A 467 -10.57 -5.99 1.88
CA ALA A 467 -10.39 -5.15 3.05
C ALA A 467 -10.60 -3.66 2.72
N CYS A 468 -10.20 -3.18 1.54
CA CYS A 468 -10.50 -1.82 1.10
C CYS A 468 -12.00 -1.58 0.90
N ASP A 469 -12.72 -2.54 0.30
CA ASP A 469 -14.18 -2.50 0.15
C ASP A 469 -14.87 -2.42 1.52
N GLU A 470 -14.46 -3.27 2.47
CA GLU A 470 -15.04 -3.32 3.81
C GLU A 470 -14.72 -2.09 4.67
N LEU A 471 -13.52 -1.51 4.52
CA LEU A 471 -13.06 -0.36 5.31
C LEU A 471 -13.42 1.00 4.68
N GLY A 472 -13.85 1.02 3.42
CA GLY A 472 -14.22 2.24 2.70
C GLY A 472 -13.01 2.99 2.16
N ILE A 473 -11.93 2.30 1.79
CA ILE A 473 -10.68 2.93 1.34
C ILE A 473 -10.64 2.88 -0.18
N LEU A 474 -10.80 4.03 -0.85
CA LEU A 474 -10.72 4.11 -2.31
C LEU A 474 -9.35 3.64 -2.82
N ILE A 475 -9.32 3.04 -4.00
CA ILE A 475 -8.11 2.49 -4.60
C ILE A 475 -7.75 3.26 -5.87
N TRP A 476 -6.53 3.79 -5.88
CA TRP A 476 -5.80 4.16 -7.08
C TRP A 476 -4.84 3.00 -7.41
N GLN A 477 -5.09 2.29 -8.51
CA GLN A 477 -4.29 1.14 -8.94
C GLN A 477 -3.36 1.51 -10.09
N ASP A 478 -2.05 1.59 -9.85
CA ASP A 478 -1.09 1.62 -10.95
C ASP A 478 -1.00 0.23 -11.62
N PHE A 479 -0.81 0.18 -12.93
CA PHE A 479 -0.22 -0.99 -13.58
C PHE A 479 1.26 -1.10 -13.19
N GLN A 480 1.83 -2.31 -13.20
CA GLN A 480 3.16 -2.57 -12.65
C GLN A 480 4.31 -2.08 -13.55
N PHE A 481 4.37 -0.77 -13.76
CA PHE A 481 5.43 -0.02 -14.40
C PHE A 481 5.86 1.14 -13.51
N ALA A 482 7.16 1.22 -13.21
CA ALA A 482 7.72 2.32 -12.44
C ALA A 482 9.14 2.73 -12.83
N CYS A 483 9.35 4.05 -12.86
CA CYS A 483 10.59 4.77 -13.04
C CYS A 483 11.50 4.17 -14.12
N GLY A 484 11.00 3.86 -15.31
CA GLY A 484 11.79 3.25 -16.37
C GLY A 484 11.30 3.55 -17.79
N ILE A 485 12.22 3.45 -18.75
CA ILE A 485 11.86 3.46 -20.17
C ILE A 485 11.62 2.01 -20.58
N TYR A 486 10.36 1.56 -20.50
CA TYR A 486 10.01 0.18 -20.82
C TYR A 486 10.01 -0.08 -22.34
N PRO A 487 10.36 -1.29 -22.77
CA PRO A 487 10.30 -1.68 -24.17
C PRO A 487 8.85 -1.81 -24.65
N ALA A 488 8.66 -1.75 -25.97
CA ALA A 488 7.35 -1.93 -26.59
C ALA A 488 7.40 -2.76 -27.88
N HIS A 489 8.30 -3.75 -27.92
CA HIS A 489 8.31 -4.72 -29.01
C HIS A 489 7.07 -5.64 -28.92
N ALA A 490 6.65 -6.20 -30.06
CA ALA A 490 5.32 -6.83 -30.20
C ALA A 490 5.00 -7.91 -29.16
N SER A 491 5.96 -8.79 -28.83
CA SER A 491 5.74 -9.85 -27.82
C SER A 491 5.59 -9.29 -26.39
N PHE A 492 6.34 -8.24 -26.03
CA PHE A 492 6.18 -7.56 -24.74
C PHE A 492 4.81 -6.89 -24.64
N VAL A 493 4.39 -6.17 -25.69
CA VAL A 493 3.06 -5.53 -25.75
C VAL A 493 1.94 -6.57 -25.69
N ALA A 494 2.10 -7.72 -26.34
CA ALA A 494 1.13 -8.82 -26.26
C ALA A 494 1.04 -9.41 -24.84
N SER A 495 2.18 -9.63 -24.17
CA SER A 495 2.23 -10.09 -22.77
C SER A 495 1.54 -9.09 -21.84
N VAL A 496 1.81 -7.79 -21.99
CA VAL A 496 1.19 -6.71 -21.21
C VAL A 496 -0.31 -6.57 -21.51
N ARG A 497 -0.75 -6.78 -22.76
CA ARG A 497 -2.18 -6.78 -23.10
C ARG A 497 -2.93 -7.91 -22.39
N ALA A 498 -2.32 -9.10 -22.28
CA ALA A 498 -2.89 -10.21 -21.54
C ALA A 498 -2.93 -9.90 -20.03
N GLU A 499 -1.81 -9.47 -19.45
CA GLU A 499 -1.72 -9.00 -18.06
C GLU A 499 -2.79 -7.96 -17.71
N ALA A 500 -2.97 -6.95 -18.57
CA ALA A 500 -3.95 -5.90 -18.33
C ALA A 500 -5.39 -6.43 -18.34
N ARG A 501 -5.70 -7.36 -19.23
CA ARG A 501 -7.03 -8.00 -19.25
C ARG A 501 -7.26 -8.84 -18.00
N ASP A 502 -6.28 -9.64 -17.60
CA ASP A 502 -6.37 -10.51 -16.42
C ASP A 502 -6.59 -9.65 -15.16
N THR A 503 -5.76 -8.62 -14.97
CA THR A 503 -5.85 -7.69 -13.84
C THR A 503 -7.16 -6.90 -13.82
N VAL A 504 -7.56 -6.27 -14.93
CA VAL A 504 -8.80 -5.47 -14.95
C VAL A 504 -10.01 -6.37 -14.72
N ARG A 505 -10.05 -7.58 -15.30
CA ARG A 505 -11.13 -8.55 -15.06
C ARG A 505 -11.24 -8.93 -13.59
N ARG A 506 -10.11 -9.21 -12.94
CA ARG A 506 -10.07 -9.56 -11.52
C ARG A 506 -10.55 -8.41 -10.65
N LEU A 507 -10.08 -7.18 -10.90
CA LEU A 507 -10.26 -6.07 -9.97
C LEU A 507 -11.50 -5.21 -10.19
N ARG A 508 -12.07 -5.17 -11.40
CA ARG A 508 -13.15 -4.22 -11.79
C ARG A 508 -14.43 -4.26 -10.97
N HIS A 509 -14.64 -5.33 -10.18
CA HIS A 509 -15.85 -5.49 -9.40
C HIS A 509 -15.79 -4.82 -8.02
N HIS A 510 -14.58 -4.54 -7.52
CA HIS A 510 -14.41 -3.96 -6.19
C HIS A 510 -15.10 -2.60 -6.08
N ALA A 511 -15.83 -2.43 -4.98
CA ALA A 511 -16.59 -1.21 -4.73
C ALA A 511 -15.67 0.01 -4.63
N ALA A 512 -14.50 -0.19 -4.04
CA ALA A 512 -13.53 0.84 -3.73
C ALA A 512 -12.59 1.23 -4.89
N LEU A 513 -12.55 0.46 -5.99
CA LEU A 513 -11.69 0.76 -7.13
C LEU A 513 -12.14 2.06 -7.83
N ALA A 514 -11.31 3.09 -7.73
CA ALA A 514 -11.63 4.44 -8.19
C ALA A 514 -10.90 4.83 -9.49
N LEU A 515 -9.66 4.35 -9.67
CA LEU A 515 -8.80 4.74 -10.78
C LEU A 515 -7.82 3.63 -11.14
N PHE A 516 -7.62 3.40 -12.44
CA PHE A 516 -6.42 2.73 -12.97
C PHE A 516 -5.43 3.78 -13.48
N CYS A 517 -4.13 3.55 -13.25
CA CYS A 517 -3.06 4.44 -13.69
C CYS A 517 -1.99 3.66 -14.46
N GLY A 518 -1.50 4.19 -15.58
CA GLY A 518 -0.64 3.44 -16.49
C GLY A 518 0.76 3.10 -15.94
N ASN A 519 1.36 3.98 -15.14
CA ASN A 519 2.71 3.82 -14.58
C ASN A 519 2.98 4.83 -13.46
N ASN A 520 4.09 4.62 -12.76
CA ASN A 520 4.72 5.60 -11.88
C ASN A 520 5.94 6.27 -12.55
N GLU A 521 5.89 7.59 -12.70
CA GLU A 521 6.98 8.48 -13.11
C GLU A 521 7.69 8.16 -14.44
N ASP A 522 7.19 7.26 -15.29
CA ASP A 522 7.92 6.91 -16.53
C ASP A 522 8.02 8.12 -17.49
N TYR A 523 6.98 8.96 -17.54
CA TYR A 523 7.02 10.23 -18.26
C TYR A 523 8.04 11.21 -17.62
N GLN A 524 8.12 11.24 -16.29
CA GLN A 524 9.08 12.09 -15.56
C GLN A 524 10.52 11.65 -15.81
N GLN A 525 10.79 10.35 -15.95
CA GLN A 525 12.13 9.83 -16.29
C GLN A 525 12.63 10.36 -17.64
N VAL A 526 11.75 10.47 -18.64
CA VAL A 526 12.10 11.05 -19.95
C VAL A 526 12.59 12.50 -19.80
N LEU A 527 11.89 13.29 -18.98
CA LEU A 527 12.23 14.68 -18.72
C LEU A 527 13.50 14.84 -17.88
N GLN A 528 13.65 14.04 -16.82
CA GLN A 528 14.82 14.08 -15.95
C GLN A 528 16.12 13.73 -16.68
N TRP A 529 16.03 12.90 -17.73
CA TRP A 529 17.19 12.44 -18.50
C TRP A 529 17.44 13.19 -19.79
N ASP A 530 16.61 14.19 -20.14
CA ASP A 530 16.74 14.95 -21.39
C ASP A 530 16.74 14.01 -22.62
N VAL A 531 15.88 12.98 -22.60
CA VAL A 531 15.74 11.98 -23.69
C VAL A 531 14.44 12.19 -24.46
N HIS A 532 14.16 13.45 -24.80
CA HIS A 532 12.88 14.05 -25.21
C HIS A 532 12.09 13.41 -26.38
N THR A 533 12.46 12.23 -26.90
CA THR A 533 11.74 11.56 -28.00
C THR A 533 11.49 10.06 -27.83
N ASP A 534 12.08 9.36 -26.85
CA ASP A 534 12.03 7.89 -26.78
C ASP A 534 11.36 7.35 -25.49
N LEU A 535 10.03 7.27 -25.50
CA LEU A 535 9.26 6.42 -24.58
C LEU A 535 8.47 5.37 -25.37
N PRO A 536 9.07 4.20 -25.70
CA PRO A 536 8.41 3.15 -26.48
C PRO A 536 7.09 2.69 -25.84
N ALA A 537 7.09 2.58 -24.51
CA ALA A 537 5.93 2.16 -23.73
C ALA A 537 4.73 3.12 -23.78
N ARG A 538 4.79 4.25 -24.50
CA ARG A 538 3.59 5.07 -24.78
C ARG A 538 2.47 4.28 -25.44
N VAL A 539 2.79 3.31 -26.32
CA VAL A 539 1.75 2.43 -26.89
C VAL A 539 1.04 1.63 -25.80
N ILE A 540 1.74 1.26 -24.73
CA ILE A 540 1.18 0.58 -23.57
C ILE A 540 0.28 1.56 -22.80
N TYR A 541 0.81 2.72 -22.40
CA TYR A 541 0.12 3.68 -21.51
C TYR A 541 -1.01 4.47 -22.16
N GLU A 542 -0.96 4.69 -23.48
CA GLU A 542 -1.94 5.54 -24.20
C GLU A 542 -2.89 4.73 -25.09
N GLN A 543 -2.62 3.43 -25.33
CA GLN A 543 -3.47 2.57 -26.16
C GLN A 543 -3.84 1.28 -25.43
N VAL A 544 -2.88 0.40 -25.11
CA VAL A 544 -3.19 -0.96 -24.60
C VAL A 544 -3.92 -0.96 -23.27
N LEU A 545 -3.39 -0.25 -22.27
CA LEU A 545 -3.98 -0.20 -20.93
C LEU A 545 -5.35 0.51 -20.93
N PRO A 546 -5.52 1.72 -21.50
CA PRO A 546 -6.83 2.36 -21.55
C PRO A 546 -7.85 1.57 -22.39
N GLU A 547 -7.44 0.91 -23.48
CA GLU A 547 -8.33 0.01 -24.25
C GLU A 547 -8.84 -1.13 -23.37
N ALA A 548 -7.98 -1.76 -22.57
CA ALA A 548 -8.39 -2.83 -21.68
C ALA A 548 -9.36 -2.35 -20.60
N VAL A 549 -9.08 -1.20 -19.97
CA VAL A 549 -9.96 -0.61 -18.94
C VAL A 549 -11.31 -0.23 -19.53
N GLU A 550 -11.36 0.49 -20.65
CA GLU A 550 -12.62 0.88 -21.30
C GLU A 550 -13.43 -0.36 -21.73
N ALA A 551 -12.77 -1.33 -22.38
CA ALA A 551 -13.45 -2.51 -22.91
C ALA A 551 -14.05 -3.43 -21.84
N LEU A 552 -13.46 -3.43 -20.63
CA LEU A 552 -13.85 -4.31 -19.53
C LEU A 552 -14.64 -3.61 -18.42
N THR A 553 -14.67 -2.28 -18.37
CA THR A 553 -15.40 -1.54 -17.32
C THR A 553 -16.50 -0.65 -17.87
N GLY A 554 -16.38 -0.16 -19.11
CA GLY A 554 -17.35 0.73 -19.74
C GLY A 554 -18.68 0.06 -20.08
N PRO A 555 -19.75 0.85 -20.28
CA PRO A 555 -21.13 0.36 -20.41
C PRO A 555 -21.29 -0.62 -21.59
N SER A 556 -22.23 -1.55 -21.47
CA SER A 556 -22.63 -2.36 -22.62
C SER A 556 -23.29 -1.48 -23.69
N SER A 557 -23.25 -1.93 -24.95
CA SER A 557 -23.82 -1.23 -26.12
C SER A 557 -25.33 -0.98 -26.05
N SER A 558 -26.01 -1.56 -25.06
CA SER A 558 -27.44 -1.46 -24.75
C SER A 558 -27.83 -0.19 -23.97
N ASN A 559 -26.86 0.49 -23.33
CA ASN A 559 -27.14 1.73 -22.61
C ASN A 559 -27.56 2.80 -23.62
N PRO A 560 -28.65 3.55 -23.39
CA PRO A 560 -29.09 4.56 -24.34
C PRO A 560 -27.94 5.53 -24.59
N LYS A 561 -27.42 5.52 -25.81
CA LYS A 561 -26.53 6.59 -26.27
C LYS A 561 -27.28 7.89 -26.06
N ASP A 562 -26.65 8.87 -25.43
CA ASP A 562 -27.16 10.23 -25.41
C ASP A 562 -27.61 10.60 -26.84
N GLU A 563 -28.77 11.26 -26.97
CA GLU A 563 -29.48 11.45 -28.25
C GLU A 563 -28.62 12.12 -29.36
N ASP A 564 -27.47 12.68 -29.00
CA ASP A 564 -26.53 13.33 -29.92
C ASP A 564 -25.37 12.45 -30.42
N GLY A 565 -25.16 11.23 -29.90
CA GLY A 565 -24.16 10.28 -30.40
C GLY A 565 -22.68 10.74 -30.32
N GLU A 566 -22.43 11.99 -29.90
CA GLU A 566 -21.11 12.52 -29.63
C GLU A 566 -20.74 12.25 -28.17
N LYS A 567 -19.56 11.65 -27.97
CA LYS A 567 -18.92 11.54 -26.66
C LYS A 567 -18.61 12.95 -26.17
N ASP A 568 -19.44 13.51 -25.30
CA ASP A 568 -19.13 14.76 -24.60
C ASP A 568 -17.92 14.48 -23.69
N LYS A 569 -16.74 14.99 -24.08
CA LYS A 569 -15.50 14.81 -23.33
C LYS A 569 -15.46 15.63 -22.05
N ASP A 570 -16.41 16.56 -21.89
CA ASP A 570 -16.42 17.54 -20.81
C ASP A 570 -17.36 17.12 -19.65
N LYS A 571 -18.01 15.95 -19.74
CA LYS A 571 -18.85 15.40 -18.66
C LYS A 571 -18.16 14.27 -17.89
N PRO A 572 -18.24 14.23 -16.55
CA PRO A 572 -17.73 13.11 -15.76
C PRO A 572 -18.41 11.80 -16.17
N ARG A 573 -17.61 10.77 -16.39
CA ARG A 573 -18.09 9.41 -16.66
C ARG A 573 -18.33 8.68 -15.34
N PHE A 574 -19.53 8.15 -15.17
CA PHE A 574 -19.94 7.34 -14.01
C PHE A 574 -20.10 5.85 -14.36
N ASP A 575 -19.85 5.51 -15.62
CA ASP A 575 -20.18 4.25 -16.30
C ASP A 575 -18.96 3.35 -16.55
N ALA A 576 -17.75 3.86 -16.33
CA ALA A 576 -16.48 3.14 -16.44
C ALA A 576 -15.53 3.54 -15.29
N VAL A 577 -14.58 2.68 -14.93
CA VAL A 577 -13.50 3.07 -14.01
C VAL A 577 -12.59 4.06 -14.74
N ALA A 578 -12.23 5.15 -14.08
CA ALA A 578 -11.36 6.16 -14.68
C ALA A 578 -9.97 5.57 -15.02
N TYR A 579 -9.34 6.13 -16.04
CA TYR A 579 -7.95 5.80 -16.41
C TYR A 579 -7.09 7.07 -16.45
N HIS A 580 -5.94 7.01 -15.80
CA HIS A 580 -4.90 8.03 -15.82
C HIS A 580 -3.63 7.48 -16.48
N ARG A 581 -2.94 8.27 -17.30
CA ARG A 581 -1.89 7.74 -18.19
C ARG A 581 -0.59 7.38 -17.45
N GLY A 582 -0.28 8.11 -16.39
CA GLY A 582 0.88 7.89 -15.52
C GLY A 582 0.84 8.90 -14.39
N SER A 583 1.46 8.59 -13.26
CA SER A 583 1.48 9.47 -12.09
C SER A 583 2.93 9.90 -11.84
N PRO A 584 3.27 11.19 -11.95
CA PRO A 584 2.38 12.32 -12.24
C PRO A 584 2.13 12.53 -13.75
N TYR A 585 1.00 13.13 -14.11
CA TYR A 585 0.72 13.59 -15.48
C TYR A 585 -0.30 14.74 -15.51
N GLY A 586 0.06 15.85 -16.17
CA GLY A 586 -0.79 17.05 -16.21
C GLY A 586 -0.60 17.95 -17.43
N GLY A 587 0.63 18.37 -17.76
CA GLY A 587 0.86 19.49 -18.68
C GLY A 587 1.18 19.16 -20.15
N ASP A 588 1.27 20.23 -20.96
CA ASP A 588 1.72 20.17 -22.36
C ASP A 588 3.12 19.54 -22.45
N GLY A 589 3.35 18.71 -23.47
CA GLY A 589 4.66 18.07 -23.67
C GLY A 589 5.09 17.11 -22.56
N TRP A 590 4.13 16.58 -21.79
CA TRP A 590 4.35 15.76 -20.59
C TRP A 590 4.99 16.51 -19.43
N ASP A 591 4.76 17.83 -19.29
CA ASP A 591 5.20 18.54 -18.08
C ASP A 591 4.54 17.92 -16.83
N THR A 592 5.30 17.03 -16.21
CA THR A 592 4.95 16.27 -15.00
C THR A 592 4.99 17.13 -13.75
N SER A 593 5.44 18.38 -13.87
CA SER A 593 5.54 19.34 -12.77
C SER A 593 4.52 20.49 -12.87
N ASP A 594 3.65 20.47 -13.89
CA ASP A 594 2.60 21.48 -14.06
C ASP A 594 1.59 21.40 -12.90
N PRO A 595 1.51 22.42 -12.03
CA PRO A 595 0.61 22.41 -10.88
C PRO A 595 -0.84 22.73 -11.25
N THR A 596 -1.13 23.06 -12.52
CA THR A 596 -2.44 23.59 -12.94
C THR A 596 -3.41 22.52 -13.45
N VAL A 597 -2.95 21.29 -13.71
CA VAL A 597 -3.73 20.20 -14.31
C VAL A 597 -3.15 18.86 -13.84
N GLY A 598 -4.00 17.85 -13.68
CA GLY A 598 -3.55 16.51 -13.31
C GLY A 598 -3.06 16.41 -11.86
N ASP A 599 -2.18 15.44 -11.61
CA ASP A 599 -1.50 15.25 -10.34
C ASP A 599 -0.01 15.61 -10.43
N VAL A 600 0.62 15.87 -9.28
CA VAL A 600 2.06 16.19 -9.18
C VAL A 600 2.76 15.35 -8.11
N HIS A 601 4.02 15.02 -8.39
CA HIS A 601 4.94 14.45 -7.41
C HIS A 601 5.85 15.56 -6.87
N GLN A 602 5.59 16.01 -5.64
CA GLN A 602 6.32 17.11 -5.04
C GLN A 602 7.58 16.65 -4.28
N TRP A 603 8.64 16.42 -5.03
CA TRP A 603 9.93 15.98 -4.49
C TRP A 603 10.93 17.12 -4.20
N ASN A 604 10.59 18.39 -4.43
CA ASN A 604 11.56 19.48 -4.31
C ASN A 604 12.06 19.77 -2.90
N VAL A 605 11.43 19.23 -1.85
CA VAL A 605 11.91 19.38 -0.46
C VAL A 605 13.02 18.36 -0.14
N TRP A 606 12.78 17.07 -0.38
CA TRP A 606 13.76 16.02 -0.10
C TRP A 606 14.77 15.82 -1.24
N GLY A 607 14.28 15.43 -2.42
CA GLY A 607 15.11 14.91 -3.50
C GLY A 607 15.50 15.91 -4.58
N GLY A 608 14.54 16.73 -5.02
CA GLY A 608 14.65 17.63 -6.18
C GLY A 608 15.50 18.87 -5.89
N LYS A 609 14.87 20.04 -5.77
CA LYS A 609 15.56 21.31 -5.53
C LYS A 609 16.06 21.54 -4.09
N GLU A 610 15.95 20.54 -3.21
CA GLU A 610 16.36 20.58 -1.79
C GLU A 610 15.87 21.83 -1.04
N ARG A 611 14.58 22.13 -1.20
CA ARG A 611 13.89 23.30 -0.61
C ARG A 611 13.57 23.08 0.85
N ALA A 612 13.41 24.18 1.59
CA ALA A 612 12.90 24.12 2.96
C ALA A 612 11.46 23.61 2.95
N TRP A 613 11.11 22.71 3.88
CA TRP A 613 9.75 22.15 3.98
C TRP A 613 8.70 23.20 4.29
N GLN A 614 9.10 24.33 4.92
CA GLN A 614 8.21 25.46 5.15
C GLN A 614 7.72 26.11 3.85
N GLU A 615 8.33 25.82 2.69
CA GLU A 615 7.86 26.32 1.40
C GLU A 615 6.72 25.48 0.78
N TYR A 616 6.26 24.39 1.43
CA TYR A 616 5.21 23.51 0.88
C TYR A 616 3.93 24.24 0.45
N GLU A 617 3.56 25.34 1.13
CA GLU A 617 2.40 26.16 0.77
C GLU A 617 2.41 26.59 -0.72
N GLY A 618 3.59 26.87 -1.27
CA GLY A 618 3.77 27.27 -2.67
C GLY A 618 4.05 26.11 -3.63
N MET A 619 4.06 24.86 -3.17
CA MET A 619 4.57 23.69 -3.92
C MET A 619 3.53 22.58 -4.16
N GLY A 620 2.24 22.85 -3.99
CA GLY A 620 1.18 21.90 -4.31
C GLY A 620 0.82 21.84 -5.79
N GLY A 621 -0.39 21.37 -6.06
CA GLY A 621 -1.01 21.32 -7.37
C GLY A 621 -2.49 20.94 -7.23
N ARG A 622 -3.13 20.56 -8.34
CA ARG A 622 -4.55 20.12 -8.32
C ARG A 622 -4.75 18.85 -7.52
N PHE A 623 -3.77 17.96 -7.51
CA PHE A 623 -3.69 16.80 -6.64
C PHE A 623 -2.21 16.49 -6.39
N VAL A 624 -1.82 16.22 -5.14
CA VAL A 624 -0.45 15.81 -4.82
C VAL A 624 -0.43 14.31 -4.55
N SER A 625 0.02 13.52 -5.51
CA SER A 625 0.00 12.06 -5.48
C SER A 625 1.26 11.46 -4.86
N GLU A 626 2.36 12.21 -4.79
CA GLU A 626 3.54 11.85 -3.99
C GLU A 626 4.23 13.09 -3.40
N PHE A 627 4.73 12.93 -2.17
CA PHE A 627 5.67 13.81 -1.49
C PHE A 627 6.09 13.10 -0.20
N GLY A 628 7.23 13.47 0.37
CA GLY A 628 7.58 12.96 1.70
C GLY A 628 8.95 13.40 2.19
N ILE A 629 9.19 13.13 3.46
CA ILE A 629 10.52 13.20 4.11
C ILE A 629 10.75 11.87 4.85
N PRO A 630 11.93 11.26 4.75
CA PRO A 630 12.23 10.04 5.48
C PRO A 630 12.42 10.29 6.98
N SER A 631 12.34 9.23 7.77
CA SER A 631 12.70 9.23 9.19
C SER A 631 13.20 7.86 9.63
N PHE A 632 14.02 7.86 10.69
CA PHE A 632 14.41 6.62 11.36
C PHE A 632 13.14 5.97 11.97
N PRO A 633 13.04 4.63 11.95
CA PRO A 633 11.94 3.93 12.58
C PRO A 633 12.16 3.83 14.10
N SER A 634 11.40 2.97 14.76
CA SER A 634 11.53 2.73 16.19
C SER A 634 12.92 2.18 16.56
N LEU A 635 13.46 2.59 17.72
CA LEU A 635 14.77 2.11 18.20
C LEU A 635 14.88 0.58 18.29
N PRO A 636 13.83 -0.17 18.69
CA PRO A 636 13.88 -1.63 18.68
C PRO A 636 14.03 -2.21 17.26
N LEU A 637 13.45 -1.58 16.22
CA LEU A 637 13.66 -2.03 14.83
C LEU A 637 15.11 -1.81 14.40
N ILE A 638 15.72 -0.70 14.83
CA ILE A 638 17.13 -0.42 14.57
C ILE A 638 18.04 -1.47 15.22
N LYS A 639 17.76 -1.83 16.49
CA LYS A 639 18.49 -2.89 17.21
C LYS A 639 18.35 -4.26 16.51
N TYR A 640 17.15 -4.59 15.99
CA TYR A 640 16.90 -5.81 15.22
C TYR A 640 17.81 -5.90 13.99
N TRP A 641 17.78 -4.90 13.11
CA TRP A 641 18.60 -4.97 11.89
C TRP A 641 20.09 -4.83 12.17
N ALA A 642 20.50 -4.19 13.27
CA ALA A 642 21.90 -4.13 13.67
C ALA A 642 22.41 -5.50 14.18
N GLY A 643 21.51 -6.48 14.37
CA GLY A 643 21.84 -7.79 14.91
C GLY A 643 22.21 -7.74 16.40
N GLU A 644 21.74 -6.73 17.13
CA GLU A 644 22.03 -6.51 18.55
C GLU A 644 20.94 -7.10 19.47
N GLU A 645 19.83 -7.59 18.91
CA GLU A 645 18.75 -8.22 19.68
C GLU A 645 19.26 -9.49 20.40
N GLY A 646 19.03 -9.58 21.72
CA GLY A 646 19.38 -10.76 22.52
C GLY A 646 20.88 -10.95 22.82
N LYS A 647 21.75 -9.97 22.52
CA LYS A 647 23.20 -10.03 22.85
C LYS A 647 23.55 -9.45 24.23
N GLU A 648 22.55 -9.03 25.01
CA GLU A 648 22.74 -8.34 26.28
C GLU A 648 23.54 -9.15 27.32
N GLY A 649 24.52 -8.50 27.96
CA GLY A 649 25.31 -9.06 29.07
C GLY A 649 26.57 -9.83 28.65
N ARG A 650 26.92 -9.87 27.36
CA ARG A 650 28.19 -10.41 26.88
C ARG A 650 29.22 -9.29 26.73
N GLU A 651 29.93 -8.94 27.80
CA GLU A 651 31.05 -8.00 27.71
C GLU A 651 32.07 -8.44 26.64
N GLY A 652 31.97 -7.86 25.45
CA GLY A 652 32.79 -8.12 24.28
C GLY A 652 33.17 -6.81 23.60
N LYS A 653 34.42 -6.69 23.16
CA LYS A 653 34.87 -5.54 22.37
C LYS A 653 34.10 -5.49 21.04
N GLY A 654 33.22 -4.51 20.86
CA GLY A 654 32.46 -4.28 19.63
C GLY A 654 30.96 -4.06 19.83
N GLU A 655 30.39 -4.35 21.00
CA GLU A 655 28.96 -4.10 21.28
C GLU A 655 28.66 -2.59 21.27
N GLY A 656 27.73 -2.17 20.42
CA GLY A 656 27.29 -0.78 20.30
C GLY A 656 28.16 0.14 19.43
N GLU A 657 29.28 -0.34 18.86
CA GLU A 657 30.11 0.47 17.94
C GLU A 657 29.34 0.87 16.67
N GLU A 658 28.34 0.09 16.26
CA GLU A 658 27.49 0.34 15.08
C GLU A 658 26.16 1.07 15.43
N LEU A 659 25.89 1.38 16.69
CA LEU A 659 24.64 2.04 17.13
C LEU A 659 24.74 3.57 17.11
N HIS A 660 25.12 4.12 15.95
CA HIS A 660 25.09 5.55 15.67
C HIS A 660 24.58 5.83 14.25
N ALA A 661 24.03 7.02 14.02
CA ALA A 661 23.29 7.35 12.79
C ALA A 661 24.11 7.27 11.48
N GLN A 662 25.44 7.26 11.57
CA GLN A 662 26.36 7.22 10.44
C GLN A 662 27.11 5.89 10.33
N ALA A 663 26.71 4.88 11.10
CA ALA A 663 27.33 3.57 11.05
C ALA A 663 27.10 2.93 9.66
N PRO A 664 28.06 2.16 9.14
CA PRO A 664 27.88 1.43 7.88
C PRO A 664 26.58 0.63 7.80
N VAL A 665 26.15 0.00 8.90
CA VAL A 665 24.87 -0.73 8.93
C VAL A 665 23.64 0.19 8.75
N MET A 666 23.68 1.44 9.21
CA MET A 666 22.58 2.40 8.99
C MET A 666 22.52 2.82 7.52
N ALA A 667 23.68 2.99 6.86
CA ALA A 667 23.75 3.28 5.44
C ALA A 667 23.24 2.10 4.59
N GLN A 668 23.50 0.85 5.02
CA GLN A 668 22.94 -0.35 4.40
C GLN A 668 21.39 -0.35 4.51
N HIS A 669 20.85 0.00 5.68
CA HIS A 669 19.40 0.11 5.92
C HIS A 669 18.83 1.50 5.60
N CYS A 670 19.47 2.23 4.69
CA CYS A 670 18.96 3.44 4.09
C CYS A 670 19.28 3.46 2.59
N ARG A 671 18.26 3.30 1.75
CA ARG A 671 18.45 3.18 0.29
C ARG A 671 18.28 4.49 -0.47
N ALA A 672 17.78 5.54 0.19
CA ALA A 672 17.55 6.82 -0.43
C ALA A 672 18.86 7.43 -0.96
N GLY A 673 18.85 7.89 -2.22
CA GLY A 673 20.02 8.56 -2.80
C GLY A 673 20.42 9.82 -2.03
N MET A 674 21.72 10.07 -1.88
CA MET A 674 22.30 11.26 -1.22
C MET A 674 21.75 11.52 0.20
N HIS A 675 21.31 10.47 0.89
CA HIS A 675 20.55 10.59 2.13
C HIS A 675 21.28 11.37 3.22
N GLU A 676 22.56 11.08 3.47
CA GLU A 676 23.34 11.71 4.55
C GLU A 676 23.43 13.22 4.35
N ARG A 677 23.61 13.64 3.10
CA ARG A 677 23.62 15.06 2.72
C ARG A 677 22.25 15.70 2.92
N ARG A 678 21.19 15.07 2.39
CA ARG A 678 19.82 15.61 2.42
C ARG A 678 19.28 15.71 3.85
N PHE A 679 19.51 14.68 4.67
CA PHE A 679 19.20 14.73 6.10
C PHE A 679 19.99 15.82 6.82
N ALA A 680 21.30 15.92 6.58
CA ALA A 680 22.11 16.93 7.23
C ALA A 680 21.59 18.36 6.97
N ILE A 681 21.12 18.66 5.77
CA ILE A 681 20.54 19.97 5.42
C ILE A 681 19.26 20.22 6.26
N LEU A 682 18.24 19.37 6.09
CA LEU A 682 16.94 19.56 6.75
C LEU A 682 17.05 19.54 8.28
N MET A 683 17.89 18.66 8.82
CA MET A 683 18.13 18.56 10.27
C MET A 683 18.88 19.76 10.81
N ASN A 684 19.96 20.21 10.16
CA ASN A 684 20.72 21.36 10.66
C ASN A 684 19.92 22.66 10.57
N GLU A 685 19.07 22.81 9.55
CA GLU A 685 18.17 23.95 9.39
C GLU A 685 17.17 24.07 10.55
N ASN A 686 16.71 22.95 11.09
CA ASN A 686 15.55 22.93 12.00
C ASN A 686 15.87 22.49 13.44
N PHE A 687 16.85 21.62 13.64
CA PHE A 687 17.14 20.95 14.91
C PHE A 687 18.60 21.17 15.34
N ARG A 688 18.88 20.92 16.62
CA ARG A 688 20.27 20.85 17.10
C ARG A 688 20.86 19.50 16.68
N VAL A 689 22.14 19.47 16.33
CA VAL A 689 22.85 18.22 16.02
C VAL A 689 23.02 17.40 17.29
N SER A 690 22.92 16.07 17.18
CA SER A 690 23.21 15.15 18.27
C SER A 690 23.88 13.90 17.72
N GLU A 691 24.88 13.40 18.44
CA GLU A 691 25.52 12.09 18.19
C GLU A 691 24.76 10.93 18.85
N ASP A 692 23.81 11.24 19.73
CA ASP A 692 22.98 10.25 20.41
C ASP A 692 21.91 9.69 19.46
N LEU A 693 21.95 8.38 19.21
CA LEU A 693 21.05 7.73 18.25
C LEU A 693 19.58 7.87 18.63
N GLU A 694 19.21 7.73 19.91
CA GLU A 694 17.80 7.86 20.35
C GLU A 694 17.29 9.29 20.11
N THR A 695 18.07 10.30 20.51
CA THR A 695 17.76 11.71 20.23
C THR A 695 17.71 12.00 18.74
N TYR A 696 18.63 11.45 17.95
CA TYR A 696 18.66 11.61 16.51
C TYR A 696 17.40 11.02 15.86
N ALA A 697 17.08 9.77 16.17
CA ALA A 697 15.90 9.07 15.66
C ALA A 697 14.62 9.84 16.00
N PHE A 698 14.43 10.24 17.27
CA PHE A 698 13.30 11.07 17.71
C PHE A 698 13.20 12.36 16.88
N ARG A 699 14.30 13.08 16.67
CA ARG A 699 14.29 14.33 15.90
C ARG A 699 14.00 14.11 14.42
N THR A 700 14.46 13.01 13.80
CA THR A 700 14.07 12.69 12.42
C THR A 700 12.57 12.37 12.30
N GLN A 701 11.99 11.71 13.30
CA GLN A 701 10.56 11.43 13.33
C GLN A 701 9.73 12.70 13.54
N VAL A 702 10.20 13.63 14.38
CA VAL A 702 9.58 14.96 14.52
C VAL A 702 9.73 15.77 13.23
N LEU A 703 10.89 15.76 12.57
CA LEU A 703 11.09 16.40 11.27
C LEU A 703 10.04 15.91 10.25
N GLN A 704 9.93 14.60 10.08
CA GLN A 704 8.93 14.00 9.19
C GLN A 704 7.51 14.40 9.59
N SER A 705 7.16 14.31 10.87
CA SER A 705 5.83 14.67 11.38
C SER A 705 5.47 16.13 11.10
N GLU A 706 6.37 17.07 11.35
CA GLU A 706 6.11 18.50 11.16
C GLU A 706 6.01 18.87 9.69
N ALA A 707 6.93 18.36 8.86
CA ALA A 707 6.97 18.67 7.45
C ALA A 707 5.79 18.07 6.68
N VAL A 708 5.53 16.77 6.88
CA VAL A 708 4.41 16.08 6.22
C VAL A 708 3.08 16.62 6.74
N GLY A 709 2.95 16.83 8.05
CA GLY A 709 1.76 17.45 8.64
C GLY A 709 1.48 18.85 8.07
N PHE A 710 2.52 19.66 7.89
CA PHE A 710 2.39 20.97 7.27
C PHE A 710 1.89 20.90 5.83
N ALA A 711 2.44 20.00 5.01
CA ALA A 711 1.98 19.78 3.64
C ALA A 711 0.49 19.41 3.57
N TYR A 712 0.04 18.42 4.36
CA TYR A 712 -1.39 18.09 4.45
C TYR A 712 -2.23 19.30 4.85
N ARG A 713 -1.79 20.02 5.88
CA ARG A 713 -2.50 21.18 6.43
C ARG A 713 -2.72 22.27 5.38
N VAL A 714 -1.66 22.68 4.68
CA VAL A 714 -1.72 23.81 3.73
C VAL A 714 -2.34 23.42 2.40
N TRP A 715 -2.18 22.19 1.92
CA TRP A 715 -2.85 21.76 0.68
C TRP A 715 -4.33 21.43 0.90
N ARG A 716 -4.71 20.84 2.04
CA ARG A 716 -6.13 20.69 2.43
C ARG A 716 -6.82 22.04 2.65
N ARG A 717 -6.09 23.08 3.05
CA ARG A 717 -6.64 24.46 3.12
C ARG A 717 -7.21 24.93 1.79
N GLU A 718 -6.66 24.44 0.68
CA GLU A 718 -7.03 24.83 -0.68
C GLU A 718 -8.28 24.08 -1.22
N TRP A 719 -8.87 23.18 -0.42
CA TRP A 719 -10.22 22.64 -0.64
C TRP A 719 -11.30 23.65 -0.19
N ARG A 720 -11.47 24.77 -0.90
CA ARG A 720 -12.29 25.92 -0.44
C ARG A 720 -13.78 25.84 -0.83
N GLY A 721 -14.23 24.66 -1.26
CA GLY A 721 -15.60 24.38 -1.69
C GLY A 721 -15.88 24.76 -3.15
N PRO A 722 -17.15 24.72 -3.58
CA PRO A 722 -17.55 24.80 -4.99
C PRO A 722 -16.95 25.98 -5.76
N GLY A 723 -16.36 25.66 -6.91
CA GLY A 723 -15.64 26.58 -7.81
C GLY A 723 -14.24 26.97 -7.35
N ARG A 724 -13.81 26.51 -6.16
CA ARG A 724 -12.53 26.83 -5.51
C ARG A 724 -11.88 25.59 -4.88
N GLU A 725 -12.13 24.43 -5.47
CA GLU A 725 -11.49 23.16 -5.15
C GLU A 725 -10.08 23.10 -5.75
N PHE A 726 -9.19 23.99 -5.32
CA PHE A 726 -7.89 24.19 -5.96
C PHE A 726 -6.93 23.01 -5.77
N CYS A 727 -7.10 22.24 -4.70
CA CYS A 727 -6.40 20.99 -4.43
C CYS A 727 -7.41 19.93 -3.97
N GLY A 728 -7.60 18.88 -4.77
CA GLY A 728 -8.56 17.79 -4.54
C GLY A 728 -8.03 16.65 -3.70
N GLY A 729 -6.72 16.54 -3.50
CA GLY A 729 -6.18 15.50 -2.63
C GLY A 729 -4.67 15.50 -2.42
N VAL A 730 -4.26 14.74 -1.41
CA VAL A 730 -2.89 14.63 -0.92
C VAL A 730 -2.62 13.18 -0.52
N LEU A 731 -1.61 12.55 -1.13
CA LEU A 731 -1.14 11.20 -0.85
C LEU A 731 0.35 11.23 -0.48
N VAL A 732 0.68 10.84 0.75
CA VAL A 732 2.08 10.81 1.21
C VAL A 732 2.81 9.59 0.66
N TRP A 733 4.05 9.78 0.22
CA TRP A 733 5.02 8.70 0.05
C TRP A 733 5.71 8.52 1.40
N GLN A 734 5.50 7.42 2.13
CA GLN A 734 4.65 6.25 1.84
C GLN A 734 3.96 5.71 3.10
N LEU A 735 3.06 4.74 2.98
CA LEU A 735 2.35 4.15 4.12
C LEU A 735 3.27 3.26 4.97
N ASN A 736 3.88 2.28 4.31
CA ASN A 736 4.45 1.07 4.91
C ASN A 736 5.86 0.77 4.40
N ASP A 737 6.54 -0.20 5.01
CA ASP A 737 7.85 -0.71 4.61
C ASP A 737 7.78 -2.21 4.24
N CYS A 738 8.60 -2.65 3.28
CA CYS A 738 8.74 -4.06 2.88
C CYS A 738 9.83 -4.82 3.65
N TRP A 739 10.70 -4.10 4.36
CA TRP A 739 11.79 -4.63 5.19
C TRP A 739 12.17 -3.61 6.26
N PRO A 740 12.96 -3.99 7.29
CA PRO A 740 13.47 -3.07 8.30
C PRO A 740 14.38 -1.99 7.68
N VAL A 741 13.95 -0.72 7.67
CA VAL A 741 14.68 0.35 6.96
C VAL A 741 14.40 1.75 7.53
N THR A 742 15.29 2.69 7.24
CA THR A 742 15.00 4.13 7.28
C THR A 742 14.39 4.57 5.95
N SER A 743 13.12 4.96 5.98
CA SER A 743 12.34 5.33 4.79
C SER A 743 11.35 6.47 5.07
N TRP A 744 10.54 6.80 4.06
CA TRP A 744 9.42 7.73 4.15
C TRP A 744 8.15 7.15 4.77
N ALA A 745 8.15 5.87 5.16
CA ALA A 745 6.96 5.23 5.69
C ALA A 745 6.43 5.96 6.94
N ILE A 746 5.11 6.09 7.05
CA ILE A 746 4.45 6.68 8.23
C ILE A 746 4.25 5.67 9.37
N ALA A 747 4.47 4.39 9.11
CA ALA A 747 4.60 3.32 10.08
C ALA A 747 5.74 2.38 9.65
N ASP A 748 6.48 1.81 10.61
CA ASP A 748 7.60 0.94 10.30
C ASP A 748 7.16 -0.50 9.91
N TYR A 749 8.10 -1.33 9.46
CA TYR A 749 7.87 -2.70 8.97
C TYR A 749 6.99 -3.58 9.89
N TYR A 750 7.05 -3.36 11.21
CA TYR A 750 6.26 -4.09 12.21
C TYR A 750 4.91 -3.42 12.54
N LEU A 751 4.33 -2.66 11.60
CA LEU A 751 3.04 -1.97 11.79
C LEU A 751 3.05 -0.91 12.90
N ARG A 752 4.23 -0.42 13.34
CA ARG A 752 4.30 0.58 14.43
C ARG A 752 4.14 1.99 13.86
N PRO A 753 3.10 2.74 14.24
CA PRO A 753 2.90 4.08 13.71
C PRO A 753 3.99 5.05 14.19
N LYS A 754 4.65 5.74 13.25
CA LYS A 754 5.58 6.83 13.57
C LYS A 754 4.79 8.09 13.98
N PRO A 755 5.39 9.08 14.65
CA PRO A 755 4.76 10.35 14.99
C PRO A 755 3.95 11.02 13.86
N VAL A 756 4.43 10.93 12.63
CA VAL A 756 3.75 11.49 11.45
C VAL A 756 2.36 10.89 11.21
N PHE A 757 2.13 9.62 11.51
CA PHE A 757 0.82 8.97 11.36
C PHE A 757 -0.26 9.72 12.15
N TYR A 758 0.02 10.03 13.42
CA TYR A 758 -0.91 10.72 14.31
C TYR A 758 -1.15 12.17 13.86
N THR A 759 -0.11 12.82 13.34
CA THR A 759 -0.25 14.16 12.76
C THR A 759 -1.14 14.14 11.51
N ILE A 760 -0.93 13.21 10.58
CA ILE A 760 -1.82 13.04 9.41
C ILE A 760 -3.26 12.78 9.87
N ALA A 761 -3.46 11.92 10.87
CA ALA A 761 -4.79 11.61 11.39
C ALA A 761 -5.52 12.87 11.90
N ARG A 762 -4.80 13.79 12.56
CA ARG A 762 -5.34 15.08 13.00
C ARG A 762 -5.60 16.03 11.82
N GLU A 763 -4.69 16.10 10.86
CA GLU A 763 -4.83 16.95 9.67
C GLU A 763 -5.90 16.47 8.70
N LEU A 764 -6.34 15.20 8.78
CA LEU A 764 -7.44 14.62 8.00
C LEU A 764 -8.73 14.39 8.80
N ALA A 765 -8.76 14.79 10.08
CA ALA A 765 -9.95 14.68 10.90
C ALA A 765 -11.16 15.39 10.25
N PRO A 766 -12.41 14.90 10.44
CA PRO A 766 -13.60 15.49 9.83
C PRO A 766 -13.73 16.99 10.10
N ILE A 767 -13.40 17.40 11.33
CA ILE A 767 -13.24 18.79 11.75
C ILE A 767 -11.77 19.00 12.12
N ALA A 768 -11.13 19.99 11.50
CA ALA A 768 -9.74 20.34 11.79
C ALA A 768 -9.58 21.88 11.87
N VAL A 769 -8.51 22.32 12.54
CA VAL A 769 -8.10 23.73 12.58
C VAL A 769 -6.65 23.85 12.15
N GLY A 770 -6.38 24.73 11.20
CA GLY A 770 -5.03 25.03 10.75
C GLY A 770 -4.57 26.38 11.27
N ILE A 771 -3.29 26.48 11.59
CA ILE A 771 -2.61 27.72 11.91
C ILE A 771 -1.30 27.79 11.14
N LEU A 772 -1.01 28.95 10.56
CA LEU A 772 0.21 29.27 9.85
C LEU A 772 0.74 30.62 10.31
N ARG A 773 1.99 30.66 10.77
CA ARG A 773 2.73 31.89 11.04
C ARG A 773 3.54 32.32 9.83
N THR A 774 3.36 33.56 9.39
CA THR A 774 4.23 34.21 8.41
C THR A 774 5.03 35.31 9.09
N VAL A 775 6.36 35.24 8.98
CA VAL A 775 7.30 36.19 9.60
C VAL A 775 7.56 37.34 8.63
N THR A 776 7.54 38.57 9.13
CA THR A 776 7.88 39.76 8.34
C THR A 776 9.39 39.96 8.36
N LYS A 777 9.98 40.03 7.17
CA LYS A 777 11.42 40.25 6.99
C LYS A 777 11.86 41.59 7.58
N ASN A 778 13.09 41.65 8.09
CA ASN A 778 13.65 42.88 8.65
C ASN A 778 14.00 43.88 7.54
N ARG A 779 14.61 43.38 6.46
CA ARG A 779 15.02 44.17 5.31
C ARG A 779 14.40 43.63 4.03
N GLU A 780 14.23 44.51 3.04
CA GLU A 780 13.63 44.14 1.76
C GLU A 780 14.41 43.05 1.02
N ASN A 781 15.73 43.03 1.13
CA ASN A 781 16.59 42.05 0.45
C ASN A 781 16.89 40.78 1.28
N ASP A 782 16.29 40.64 2.47
CA ASP A 782 16.39 39.38 3.21
C ASP A 782 15.68 38.25 2.45
N ARG A 783 16.10 37.00 2.70
CA ARG A 783 15.49 35.81 2.08
C ARG A 783 13.95 35.77 2.31
N PRO A 784 13.18 35.05 1.44
CA PRO A 784 11.71 35.09 1.41
C PRO A 784 10.98 34.88 2.76
N LYS A 785 9.68 35.23 2.76
CA LYS A 785 8.78 35.48 3.90
C LYS A 785 8.65 34.37 4.97
N GLN A 786 9.06 33.13 4.70
CA GLN A 786 8.93 32.03 5.65
C GLN A 786 10.30 31.42 5.98
N PHE A 787 11.01 32.06 6.90
CA PHE A 787 12.11 31.49 7.69
C PHE A 787 13.52 31.63 7.11
N TYR A 788 13.97 32.89 7.13
CA TYR A 788 15.37 33.29 7.19
C TYR A 788 15.97 32.91 8.56
N GLU A 789 17.14 32.25 8.58
CA GLU A 789 17.84 31.86 9.82
C GLU A 789 18.05 33.03 10.80
N PHE A 790 18.23 34.25 10.27
CA PHE A 790 18.33 35.50 11.03
C PHE A 790 16.96 36.13 11.31
N GLY A 791 15.99 35.91 10.43
CA GLY A 791 14.66 36.53 10.47
C GLY A 791 13.80 36.04 11.63
N ALA A 792 14.02 34.81 12.11
CA ALA A 792 13.30 34.26 13.25
C ALA A 792 13.44 35.11 14.53
N PHE A 793 14.61 35.73 14.77
CA PHE A 793 14.89 36.53 15.98
C PHE A 793 15.26 38.00 15.69
N GLN A 794 15.16 38.45 14.44
CA GLN A 794 15.32 39.85 14.03
C GLN A 794 14.12 40.38 13.24
N THR A 795 12.99 39.66 13.27
CA THR A 795 11.76 40.06 12.57
C THR A 795 11.22 41.40 13.04
N THR A 796 10.55 42.12 12.13
CA THR A 796 9.80 43.35 12.40
C THR A 796 8.32 43.09 12.73
N GLY A 797 7.84 41.85 12.60
CA GLY A 797 6.47 41.47 12.92
C GLY A 797 6.13 40.06 12.42
N SER A 798 5.00 39.50 12.84
CA SER A 798 4.51 38.22 12.32
C SER A 798 2.99 38.25 12.24
N THR A 799 2.43 37.52 11.29
CA THR A 799 0.99 37.36 11.09
C THR A 799 0.63 35.88 11.24
N LEU A 800 -0.52 35.62 11.86
CA LEU A 800 -1.13 34.30 11.95
C LEU A 800 -2.32 34.24 11.01
N SER A 801 -2.33 33.24 10.14
CA SER A 801 -3.49 32.85 9.34
C SER A 801 -4.10 31.59 9.96
N ILE A 802 -5.38 31.65 10.29
CA ILE A 802 -6.12 30.57 10.96
C ILE A 802 -7.33 30.22 10.11
N TRP A 803 -7.56 28.92 9.92
CA TRP A 803 -8.70 28.40 9.16
C TRP A 803 -9.27 27.14 9.81
N GLY A 804 -10.51 26.81 9.49
CA GLY A 804 -11.14 25.56 9.88
C GLY A 804 -11.48 24.72 8.65
N ALA A 805 -11.34 23.41 8.76
CA ALA A 805 -11.82 22.45 7.76
C ALA A 805 -13.02 21.70 8.32
N ASN A 806 -14.07 21.58 7.50
CA ASN A 806 -15.23 20.74 7.79
C ASN A 806 -15.48 19.87 6.56
N ASN A 807 -15.11 18.59 6.63
CA ASN A 807 -15.37 17.62 5.58
C ASN A 807 -16.70 16.87 5.78
N THR A 808 -17.49 17.22 6.81
CA THR A 808 -18.84 16.68 6.94
C THR A 808 -19.79 17.38 5.98
N LEU A 809 -20.92 16.74 5.68
CA LEU A 809 -21.98 17.29 4.82
C LEU A 809 -22.93 18.24 5.55
N THR A 810 -22.64 18.55 6.81
CA THR A 810 -23.47 19.45 7.63
C THR A 810 -22.64 20.65 8.10
N PRO A 811 -23.23 21.86 8.17
CA PRO A 811 -22.55 23.00 8.75
C PRO A 811 -22.29 22.77 10.25
N GLN A 812 -21.17 23.29 10.75
CA GLN A 812 -20.78 23.18 12.15
C GLN A 812 -20.66 24.56 12.79
N THR A 813 -21.37 24.77 13.90
CA THR A 813 -21.25 25.99 14.71
C THR A 813 -20.36 25.70 15.91
N LEU A 814 -19.22 26.39 15.99
CA LEU A 814 -18.17 26.13 16.95
C LEU A 814 -17.65 27.44 17.54
N THR A 815 -16.84 27.36 18.58
CA THR A 815 -16.05 28.50 19.09
C THR A 815 -14.57 28.23 18.87
N LEU A 816 -13.88 29.15 18.19
CA LEU A 816 -12.42 29.16 18.08
C LEU A 816 -11.84 29.83 19.31
N HIS A 817 -11.07 29.09 20.10
CA HIS A 817 -10.28 29.58 21.23
C HIS A 817 -8.81 29.70 20.81
N LEU A 818 -8.18 30.84 21.10
CA LEU A 818 -6.75 31.06 20.88
C LEU A 818 -6.08 31.46 22.19
N ASP A 819 -5.08 30.68 22.59
CA ASP A 819 -4.27 30.96 23.78
C ASP A 819 -2.80 31.17 23.37
N SER A 820 -2.22 32.27 23.83
CA SER A 820 -0.84 32.64 23.53
C SER A 820 0.02 32.54 24.79
N PHE A 821 1.11 31.81 24.71
CA PHE A 821 2.05 31.56 25.81
C PHE A 821 3.41 32.13 25.46
N LEU A 822 4.06 32.78 26.44
CA LEU A 822 5.44 33.25 26.29
C LEU A 822 6.39 32.27 26.96
N LEU A 823 7.28 31.65 26.19
CA LEU A 823 8.27 30.71 26.71
C LEU A 823 9.36 31.42 27.55
N PRO A 824 9.84 30.78 28.64
CA PRO A 824 10.83 31.35 29.53
C PRO A 824 12.22 31.50 28.87
N THR A 825 13.02 32.45 29.35
CA THR A 825 14.38 32.72 28.82
C THR A 825 15.47 31.82 29.40
N THR A 826 15.27 31.27 30.60
CA THR A 826 16.21 30.34 31.25
C THR A 826 15.52 29.03 31.59
N THR A 827 16.31 27.96 31.70
CA THR A 827 15.84 26.62 32.09
C THR A 827 15.71 26.44 33.60
N THR A 828 16.19 27.41 34.41
CA THR A 828 16.53 27.20 35.83
C THR A 828 15.73 28.01 36.85
N THR A 829 14.71 28.81 36.50
CA THR A 829 13.99 29.64 37.48
C THR A 829 12.46 29.64 37.36
N THR A 830 11.86 28.45 37.32
CA THR A 830 10.62 28.25 38.08
C THR A 830 10.78 26.96 38.85
N THR A 831 10.60 27.02 40.17
CA THR A 831 10.36 25.83 41.00
C THR A 831 9.38 24.91 40.28
N SER A 832 9.58 23.59 40.37
CA SER A 832 8.86 22.57 39.56
C SER A 832 7.32 22.55 39.74
N THR A 833 6.75 23.49 40.50
CA THR A 833 5.33 23.62 40.82
C THR A 833 4.55 24.62 39.94
N ASP A 834 5.18 25.62 39.34
CA ASP A 834 4.43 26.74 38.75
C ASP A 834 3.88 26.42 37.34
N THR A 835 2.60 26.72 37.13
CA THR A 835 1.89 26.56 35.85
C THR A 835 2.05 27.83 35.00
N LEU A 836 2.41 27.68 33.72
CA LEU A 836 2.49 28.80 32.79
C LEU A 836 1.09 29.12 32.26
N HIS A 837 0.59 30.32 32.54
CA HIS A 837 -0.70 30.80 32.04
C HIS A 837 -0.54 31.56 30.70
N PRO A 838 -1.56 31.54 29.82
CA PRO A 838 -1.53 32.34 28.60
C PRO A 838 -1.55 33.83 28.96
N PHE A 839 -0.75 34.65 28.27
CA PHE A 839 -0.76 36.11 28.43
C PHE A 839 -1.86 36.77 27.58
N ASN A 840 -2.40 36.02 26.61
CA ASN A 840 -3.48 36.43 25.74
C ASN A 840 -4.39 35.23 25.45
N SER A 841 -5.69 35.39 25.70
CA SER A 841 -6.71 34.39 25.42
C SER A 841 -7.90 35.05 24.74
N THR A 842 -8.26 34.60 23.55
CA THR A 842 -9.41 35.13 22.79
C THR A 842 -10.35 34.01 22.37
N SER A 843 -11.61 34.35 22.11
CA SER A 843 -12.63 33.39 21.70
C SER A 843 -13.55 34.01 20.66
N HIS A 844 -13.80 33.28 19.58
CA HIS A 844 -14.53 33.77 18.41
C HIS A 844 -15.59 32.74 18.03
N PRO A 845 -16.88 33.10 18.00
CA PRO A 845 -17.89 32.22 17.44
C PRO A 845 -17.66 32.10 15.94
N ILE A 846 -17.68 30.87 15.42
CA ILE A 846 -17.44 30.58 14.01
C ILE A 846 -18.52 29.63 13.48
N THR A 847 -18.67 29.62 12.15
CA THR A 847 -19.46 28.61 11.44
C THR A 847 -18.62 28.07 10.31
N LEU A 848 -18.42 26.75 10.29
CA LEU A 848 -17.77 26.04 9.19
C LEU A 848 -18.84 25.49 8.25
N PRO A 849 -18.93 25.98 7.00
CA PRO A 849 -19.79 25.40 5.99
C PRO A 849 -19.42 23.94 5.71
N PRO A 850 -20.34 23.13 5.17
CA PRO A 850 -20.06 21.74 4.83
C PRO A 850 -19.01 21.61 3.73
N ASN A 851 -18.29 20.50 3.79
CA ASN A 851 -17.33 19.99 2.80
C ASN A 851 -16.35 21.03 2.24
N ARG A 852 -15.68 21.80 3.11
CA ARG A 852 -14.65 22.76 2.71
C ARG A 852 -13.75 23.23 3.86
N SER A 853 -12.63 23.82 3.48
CA SER A 853 -11.78 24.68 4.29
C SER A 853 -12.22 26.15 4.21
N THR A 854 -12.24 26.83 5.35
CA THR A 854 -12.74 28.20 5.50
C THR A 854 -11.75 29.06 6.30
N PRO A 855 -11.22 30.16 5.73
CA PRO A 855 -10.45 31.14 6.48
C PRO A 855 -11.27 31.71 7.64
N LEU A 856 -10.67 31.78 8.83
CA LEU A 856 -11.34 32.26 10.05
C LEU A 856 -10.79 33.60 10.50
N LEU A 857 -9.47 33.71 10.64
CA LEU A 857 -8.79 34.90 11.14
C LEU A 857 -7.46 35.11 10.43
N GLU A 858 -7.11 36.38 10.22
CA GLU A 858 -5.77 36.82 9.86
C GLU A 858 -5.40 37.97 10.80
N ILE A 859 -4.50 37.69 11.76
CA ILE A 859 -4.20 38.62 12.86
C ILE A 859 -2.67 38.75 13.06
N PRO A 860 -2.18 39.90 13.53
CA PRO A 860 -0.81 39.98 14.03
C PRO A 860 -0.57 38.96 15.15
N LEU A 861 0.64 38.40 15.23
CA LEU A 861 1.06 37.54 16.33
C LEU A 861 0.88 38.30 17.65
N PRO A 862 0.12 37.77 18.62
CA PRO A 862 -0.03 38.41 19.92
C PRO A 862 1.32 38.51 20.64
N LEU A 863 1.60 39.69 21.20
CA LEU A 863 2.81 39.96 21.98
C LEU A 863 2.43 40.52 23.36
N PRO A 864 3.17 40.17 24.44
CA PRO A 864 2.99 40.80 25.74
C PRO A 864 3.22 42.31 25.70
N HIS A 865 2.63 43.05 26.63
CA HIS A 865 2.84 44.50 26.71
C HIS A 865 4.33 44.83 26.90
N GLY A 866 4.86 45.74 26.07
CA GLY A 866 6.27 46.15 26.09
C GLY A 866 7.24 45.19 25.37
N ALA A 867 6.77 44.07 24.84
CA ALA A 867 7.57 43.19 23.98
C ALA A 867 7.78 43.81 22.60
N ASN A 868 8.93 43.53 21.99
CA ASN A 868 9.20 43.92 20.60
C ASN A 868 8.91 42.74 19.65
N ALA A 869 8.92 42.99 18.35
CA ALA A 869 8.60 41.96 17.35
C ALA A 869 9.51 40.72 17.41
N ALA A 870 10.78 40.88 17.79
CA ALA A 870 11.72 39.76 17.91
C ALA A 870 11.38 38.81 19.08
N ASP A 871 10.60 39.26 20.07
CA ASP A 871 10.10 38.38 21.14
C ASP A 871 9.12 37.32 20.64
N GLY A 872 8.58 37.48 19.42
CA GLY A 872 7.71 36.50 18.77
C GLY A 872 8.33 35.10 18.64
N VAL A 873 9.67 34.99 18.62
CA VAL A 873 10.42 33.72 18.60
C VAL A 873 10.22 32.86 19.87
N ARG A 874 9.56 33.41 20.89
CA ARG A 874 9.22 32.73 22.14
C ARG A 874 7.72 32.55 22.35
N VAL A 875 6.90 33.02 21.42
CA VAL A 875 5.43 32.93 21.56
C VAL A 875 4.94 31.65 20.91
N VAL A 876 4.23 30.83 21.68
CA VAL A 876 3.46 29.68 21.19
C VAL A 876 2.00 30.08 21.15
N VAL A 877 1.30 29.77 20.05
CA VAL A 877 -0.14 30.00 19.94
C VAL A 877 -0.86 28.67 19.76
N HIS A 878 -1.83 28.42 20.63
CA HIS A 878 -2.60 27.19 20.63
C HIS A 878 -4.06 27.48 20.26
N ALA A 879 -4.53 26.86 19.19
CA ALA A 879 -5.87 27.00 18.65
C ALA A 879 -6.71 25.77 18.98
N ARG A 880 -7.95 25.99 19.45
CA ARG A 880 -8.92 24.93 19.75
C ARG A 880 -10.28 25.28 19.19
N LEU A 881 -10.91 24.34 18.49
CA LEU A 881 -12.32 24.43 18.14
C LEU A 881 -13.14 23.67 19.17
N ARG A 882 -14.12 24.35 19.77
CA ARG A 882 -15.02 23.76 20.76
C ARG A 882 -16.46 23.78 20.27
N ASP A 883 -17.19 22.71 20.54
CA ASP A 883 -18.64 22.67 20.33
C ASP A 883 -19.39 23.43 21.43
N ALA A 884 -20.72 23.42 21.37
CA ALA A 884 -21.58 24.08 22.37
C ALA A 884 -21.49 23.45 23.77
N ALA A 885 -21.06 22.18 23.87
CA ALA A 885 -20.83 21.50 25.14
C ALA A 885 -19.42 21.76 25.71
N GLY A 886 -18.57 22.48 24.96
CA GLY A 886 -17.18 22.77 25.33
C GLY A 886 -16.20 21.64 25.00
N VAL A 887 -16.63 20.60 24.27
CA VAL A 887 -15.79 19.50 23.81
C VAL A 887 -14.83 20.02 22.73
N VAL A 888 -13.54 19.72 22.88
CA VAL A 888 -12.52 20.11 21.89
C VAL A 888 -12.63 19.18 20.67
N MET A 889 -13.09 19.72 19.55
CA MET A 889 -13.28 19.01 18.29
C MET A 889 -11.99 18.93 17.48
N ALA A 890 -11.15 19.97 17.55
CA ALA A 890 -9.88 20.05 16.85
C ALA A 890 -8.91 20.96 17.61
N ARG A 891 -7.61 20.70 17.45
CA ARG A 891 -6.53 21.52 18.01
C ARG A 891 -5.36 21.65 17.05
N ALA A 892 -4.67 22.78 17.10
CA ALA A 892 -3.39 22.98 16.42
C ALA A 892 -2.52 23.96 17.22
N SER A 893 -1.21 23.75 17.18
CA SER A 893 -0.25 24.63 17.83
C SER A 893 0.70 25.22 16.80
N ASP A 894 0.87 26.53 16.84
CA ASP A 894 1.93 27.22 16.15
C ASP A 894 3.09 27.45 17.12
N TRP A 895 4.22 26.82 16.81
CA TRP A 895 5.47 26.97 17.54
C TRP A 895 6.44 27.82 16.72
N PRO A 896 7.27 28.65 17.36
CA PRO A 896 8.29 29.42 16.66
C PRO A 896 9.32 28.47 16.01
N GLN A 897 9.69 28.77 14.78
CA GLN A 897 10.66 28.01 13.99
C GLN A 897 11.85 28.89 13.55
N PRO A 898 13.04 28.30 13.34
CA PRO A 898 13.36 26.87 13.47
C PRO A 898 13.47 26.40 14.93
N PHE A 899 13.17 25.13 15.19
CA PHE A 899 13.13 24.56 16.55
C PHE A 899 14.47 24.62 17.28
N ARG A 900 15.60 24.66 16.56
CA ARG A 900 16.95 24.78 17.14
C ARG A 900 17.12 26.02 18.03
N TYR A 901 16.37 27.09 17.78
CA TYR A 901 16.39 28.32 18.58
C TYR A 901 15.44 28.29 19.78
N VAL A 902 14.49 27.36 19.79
CA VAL A 902 13.50 27.26 20.86
C VAL A 902 14.14 26.69 22.12
N ARG A 903 13.81 27.31 23.26
CA ARG A 903 14.12 26.77 24.58
C ARG A 903 12.87 26.08 25.11
N PHE A 904 12.78 24.78 24.87
CA PHE A 904 11.66 23.98 25.34
C PHE A 904 11.68 23.86 26.88
N PRO A 905 10.58 24.20 27.58
CA PRO A 905 10.50 24.06 29.03
C PRO A 905 10.30 22.59 29.43
N ASP A 906 10.60 22.25 30.69
CA ASP A 906 10.04 21.02 31.28
C ASP A 906 8.51 21.20 31.39
N PRO A 907 7.70 20.35 30.73
CA PRO A 907 6.26 20.51 30.71
C PRO A 907 5.60 20.28 32.07
N GLY A 908 6.29 19.68 33.04
CA GLY A 908 5.65 19.20 34.27
C GLY A 908 4.58 18.16 33.95
N LEU A 909 4.93 17.22 33.06
CA LEU A 909 4.05 16.16 32.56
C LEU A 909 3.50 15.32 33.72
N ARG A 910 2.19 15.14 33.72
CA ARG A 910 1.46 14.28 34.64
C ARG A 910 0.57 13.33 33.85
N LEU A 911 0.69 12.03 34.14
CA LEU A 911 -0.12 10.98 33.54
C LEU A 911 -1.02 10.41 34.63
N VAL A 912 -2.33 10.43 34.40
CA VAL A 912 -3.33 9.88 35.31
C VAL A 912 -4.02 8.71 34.63
N ARG A 913 -4.02 7.53 35.24
CA ARG A 913 -4.67 6.33 34.70
C ARG A 913 -6.17 6.58 34.57
N VAL A 914 -6.74 6.25 33.44
CA VAL A 914 -8.20 6.26 33.22
C VAL A 914 -8.60 4.91 32.63
N PRO A 915 -9.89 4.54 32.64
CA PRO A 915 -10.33 3.31 31.98
C PRO A 915 -9.83 3.31 30.53
N SER A 916 -9.11 2.25 30.13
CA SER A 916 -8.53 2.04 28.79
C SER A 916 -7.45 3.04 28.32
N GLY A 917 -6.82 3.82 29.21
CA GLY A 917 -5.78 4.76 28.79
C GLY A 917 -5.16 5.63 29.88
N VAL A 918 -4.57 6.75 29.45
CA VAL A 918 -4.04 7.80 30.34
C VAL A 918 -4.62 9.16 29.99
N ARG A 919 -4.95 9.94 31.01
CA ARG A 919 -5.16 11.38 30.90
C ARG A 919 -3.82 12.09 31.02
N VAL A 920 -3.47 12.84 30.00
CA VAL A 920 -2.21 13.58 29.85
C VAL A 920 -2.43 15.03 30.22
N GLU A 921 -1.68 15.52 31.21
CA GLU A 921 -1.74 16.91 31.69
C GLU A 921 -0.34 17.54 31.69
N VAL A 922 -0.27 18.84 31.39
CA VAL A 922 0.97 19.60 31.42
C VAL A 922 0.79 20.93 32.17
N ARG A 923 1.85 21.40 32.82
CA ARG A 923 1.93 22.70 33.49
C ARG A 923 2.61 23.77 32.64
N ARG A 924 3.31 23.37 31.57
CA ARG A 924 3.88 24.28 30.56
C ARG A 924 3.69 23.68 29.17
N PRO A 925 3.68 24.50 28.09
CA PRO A 925 3.55 23.99 26.72
C PRO A 925 4.58 22.89 26.41
N VAL A 926 4.10 21.80 25.82
CA VAL A 926 4.92 20.67 25.35
C VAL A 926 4.79 20.55 23.84
N LYS A 927 5.90 20.25 23.16
CA LYS A 927 5.96 19.98 21.72
C LYS A 927 6.33 18.52 21.47
N ALA A 928 5.57 17.87 20.59
CA ALA A 928 5.81 16.50 20.13
C ALA A 928 6.00 15.49 21.27
N LEU A 929 5.08 15.51 22.25
CA LEU A 929 5.06 14.51 23.31
C LEU A 929 4.71 13.13 22.74
N VAL A 930 5.68 12.22 22.78
CA VAL A 930 5.55 10.84 22.34
C VAL A 930 5.49 9.92 23.55
N LEU A 931 4.45 9.09 23.64
CA LEU A 931 4.28 8.04 24.64
C LEU A 931 4.60 6.67 24.05
N SER A 932 5.21 5.79 24.85
CA SER A 932 5.49 4.40 24.49
C SER A 932 5.36 3.47 25.70
N LEU A 933 5.17 2.17 25.46
CA LEU A 933 5.08 1.14 26.49
C LEU A 933 6.39 0.32 26.59
N VAL A 934 6.67 -0.17 27.80
CA VAL A 934 7.75 -1.14 28.07
C VAL A 934 7.24 -2.22 29.02
N ARG A 935 7.41 -3.50 28.67
CA ARG A 935 7.07 -4.66 29.52
C ARG A 935 8.06 -4.82 30.68
N ALA A 936 7.63 -5.44 31.78
CA ALA A 936 8.51 -5.72 32.91
C ALA A 936 9.62 -6.73 32.54
N GLY A 937 10.86 -6.44 32.95
CA GLY A 937 12.01 -7.33 32.74
C GLY A 937 12.54 -7.36 31.30
N LYS A 938 12.07 -6.46 30.45
CA LYS A 938 12.43 -6.29 29.04
C LYS A 938 12.93 -4.87 28.82
N GLU A 939 13.96 -4.69 27.98
CA GLU A 939 14.36 -3.36 27.51
C GLU A 939 13.31 -2.80 26.52
N GLU A 940 13.52 -1.58 26.01
CA GLU A 940 12.58 -0.91 25.10
C GLU A 940 12.04 -1.84 24.00
N GLY A 941 10.71 -2.01 23.94
CA GLY A 941 10.05 -2.67 22.81
C GLY A 941 10.40 -4.14 22.58
N GLU A 942 11.20 -4.76 23.46
CA GLU A 942 11.35 -6.20 23.47
C GLU A 942 9.97 -6.80 23.82
N GLY A 943 9.35 -7.46 22.85
CA GLY A 943 7.98 -7.97 22.96
C GLY A 943 7.10 -7.64 21.76
N ALA A 944 7.19 -6.44 21.20
CA ALA A 944 6.35 -6.03 20.05
C ALA A 944 6.92 -6.47 18.69
N VAL A 945 7.95 -7.33 18.68
CA VAL A 945 8.61 -7.88 17.49
C VAL A 945 7.97 -9.22 17.08
N ALA A 946 7.08 -9.77 17.92
CA ALA A 946 6.38 -11.00 17.62
C ALA A 946 5.24 -10.75 16.62
N GLU A 947 5.25 -11.52 15.54
CA GLU A 947 4.17 -11.58 14.57
C GLU A 947 2.83 -11.83 15.28
N GLY A 948 1.83 -10.97 15.03
CA GLY A 948 0.49 -11.08 15.63
C GLY A 948 0.19 -10.14 16.80
N GLU A 949 1.18 -9.43 17.37
CA GLU A 949 0.96 -8.44 18.45
C GLU A 949 0.79 -6.99 17.94
N TRP A 950 0.23 -6.79 16.74
CA TRP A 950 0.17 -5.48 16.06
C TRP A 950 -0.62 -4.40 16.80
N GLU A 951 -1.57 -4.82 17.65
CA GLU A 951 -2.40 -3.91 18.43
C GLU A 951 -1.76 -3.53 19.76
N TRP A 952 -0.82 -4.33 20.28
CA TRP A 952 -0.20 -4.09 21.57
C TRP A 952 0.64 -2.81 21.55
N GLY A 953 0.46 -1.95 22.55
CA GLY A 953 1.14 -0.66 22.64
C GLY A 953 0.68 0.37 21.61
N ARG A 954 -0.42 0.12 20.90
CA ARG A 954 -1.04 1.10 20.00
C ARG A 954 -1.75 2.18 20.81
N TRP A 955 -1.42 3.44 20.51
CA TRP A 955 -2.04 4.60 21.14
C TRP A 955 -3.15 5.17 20.24
N SER A 956 -4.21 5.73 20.82
CA SER A 956 -5.27 6.39 20.05
C SER A 956 -4.85 7.76 19.49
N ASP A 957 -3.85 8.39 20.08
CA ASP A 957 -3.22 9.64 19.63
C ASP A 957 -1.78 9.67 20.19
N ASN A 958 -0.86 10.36 19.52
CA ASN A 958 0.52 10.49 19.97
C ASN A 958 1.18 11.72 19.33
N ALA A 959 2.46 11.98 19.62
CA ALA A 959 3.17 13.16 19.10
C ALA A 959 2.40 14.46 19.38
N LEU A 960 1.97 14.62 20.63
CA LEU A 960 1.01 15.64 21.06
C LEU A 960 1.69 16.99 21.31
N ASP A 961 1.02 18.06 20.89
CA ASP A 961 1.28 19.41 21.36
C ASP A 961 0.18 19.82 22.33
N LEU A 962 0.53 20.03 23.61
CA LEU A 962 -0.41 20.40 24.66
C LEU A 962 0.03 21.66 25.39
N VAL A 963 -0.95 22.36 25.95
CA VAL A 963 -0.75 23.53 26.81
C VAL A 963 -1.50 23.36 28.13
N PRO A 964 -1.16 24.14 29.16
CA PRO A 964 -1.85 24.07 30.44
C PRO A 964 -3.35 24.31 30.31
N GLY A 965 -4.16 23.45 30.96
CA GLY A 965 -5.61 23.47 30.85
C GLY A 965 -6.16 22.84 29.55
N ASP A 966 -5.34 22.14 28.77
CA ASP A 966 -5.76 21.33 27.61
C ASP A 966 -5.45 19.84 27.80
N ALA A 967 -5.99 19.23 28.85
CA ALA A 967 -5.78 17.82 29.11
C ALA A 967 -6.46 16.94 28.05
N VAL A 968 -5.80 15.85 27.66
CA VAL A 968 -6.31 14.88 26.68
C VAL A 968 -6.30 13.48 27.27
N VAL A 969 -7.30 12.67 26.94
CA VAL A 969 -7.31 11.24 27.22
C VAL A 969 -6.80 10.50 25.99
N VAL A 970 -5.77 9.68 26.18
CA VAL A 970 -5.17 8.85 25.14
C VAL A 970 -5.35 7.40 25.55
N ARG A 971 -6.08 6.64 24.72
CA ARG A 971 -6.26 5.20 24.93
C ARG A 971 -5.02 4.44 24.46
N CYS A 972 -4.74 3.32 25.11
CA CYS A 972 -3.59 2.48 24.78
C CYS A 972 -3.90 1.01 25.09
N GLU A 973 -3.74 0.16 24.09
CA GLU A 973 -3.86 -1.30 24.23
C GLU A 973 -2.62 -1.88 24.94
N GLY A 974 -2.80 -2.80 25.88
CA GLY A 974 -1.71 -3.41 26.65
C GLY A 974 -1.26 -2.61 27.88
N LEU A 975 -1.84 -1.43 28.13
CA LEU A 975 -1.54 -0.62 29.33
C LEU A 975 -2.09 -1.23 30.63
N GLU A 976 -3.07 -2.13 30.50
CA GLU A 976 -3.68 -2.93 31.55
C GLU A 976 -2.85 -4.13 32.00
N GLU A 977 -1.85 -4.55 31.21
CA GLU A 977 -0.96 -5.66 31.55
C GLU A 977 -0.11 -5.35 32.79
N GLU A 978 0.07 -6.35 33.65
CA GLU A 978 0.85 -6.21 34.88
C GLU A 978 2.33 -5.93 34.58
N GLY A 979 2.91 -4.94 35.26
CA GLY A 979 4.33 -4.58 35.12
C GLY A 979 4.66 -3.70 33.90
N VAL A 980 3.70 -3.37 33.06
CA VAL A 980 3.88 -2.42 31.95
C VAL A 980 4.09 -1.00 32.47
N LYS A 981 5.09 -0.32 31.92
CA LYS A 981 5.43 1.08 32.25
C LYS A 981 5.26 1.97 31.04
N VAL A 982 4.84 3.21 31.29
CA VAL A 982 4.78 4.25 30.25
C VAL A 982 6.08 5.03 30.25
N ARG A 983 6.63 5.23 29.04
CA ARG A 983 7.73 6.15 28.79
C ARG A 983 7.25 7.34 27.97
N ALA A 984 7.94 8.46 28.12
CA ALA A 984 7.65 9.68 27.39
C ALA A 984 8.92 10.38 26.92
N ALA A 985 8.89 10.86 25.68
CA ALA A 985 9.87 11.76 25.06
C ALA A 985 9.16 13.02 24.52
N TRP A 986 9.85 14.14 24.46
CA TRP A 986 9.34 15.39 23.89
C TRP A 986 10.50 16.30 23.49
N MET A 987 10.23 17.36 22.72
CA MET A 987 11.28 18.33 22.37
C MET A 987 11.89 18.98 23.63
N GLY A 988 13.22 18.91 23.78
CA GLY A 988 13.94 19.33 24.99
C GLY A 988 14.18 18.20 26.01
N ARG A 989 13.57 17.03 25.80
CA ARG A 989 13.90 15.76 26.47
C ARG A 989 13.62 14.60 25.52
N GLU A 990 14.47 14.48 24.51
CA GLU A 990 14.28 13.56 23.39
C GLU A 990 14.55 12.10 23.76
N ARG A 991 15.43 11.84 24.75
CA ARG A 991 15.55 10.50 25.35
C ARG A 991 14.34 10.20 26.22
N ALA A 992 13.64 9.13 25.87
CA ALA A 992 12.44 8.72 26.57
C ALA A 992 12.78 8.27 28.00
N LYS A 993 11.97 8.68 28.97
CA LYS A 993 12.08 8.22 30.36
C LYS A 993 10.79 7.59 30.83
N VAL A 994 10.89 6.66 31.79
CA VAL A 994 9.72 6.19 32.52
C VAL A 994 9.06 7.37 33.24
N VAL A 995 7.75 7.49 33.08
CA VAL A 995 6.92 8.49 33.76
C VAL A 995 5.94 7.74 34.65
N PRO A 996 5.85 8.05 35.95
CA PRO A 996 4.84 7.48 36.82
C PRO A 996 3.43 7.76 36.26
N VAL A 997 2.60 6.73 36.22
CA VAL A 997 1.17 6.86 35.95
C VAL A 997 0.48 6.86 37.31
N GLU A 998 -0.13 7.97 37.67
CA GLU A 998 -0.89 8.11 38.92
C GLU A 998 -2.23 7.40 38.80
N ASP A 999 -2.60 6.61 39.82
CA ASP A 999 -3.97 6.09 39.91
C ASP A 999 -4.92 7.20 40.38
N VAL A 1000 -6.17 7.16 39.90
CA VAL A 1000 -7.22 8.16 40.19
C VAL A 1000 -7.66 8.13 41.64
#